data_AF-A0A2G4EZT5-F1
#
_entry.id   AF-A0A2G4EZT5-F1
#
_cell.length_a   1.000
_cell.length_b   1.000
_cell.length_c   1.000
_cell.angle_alpha   90.00
_cell.angle_beta   90.00
_cell.angle_gamma   90.00
#
_symmetry.space_group_name_H-M   'P 1'
#
loop_
_entity.id
_entity.type
_entity.pdbx_description
1 polymer ?
#
loop_
_entity_poly.entity_id
_entity_poly.type
_entity_poly.pdbx_seq_one_letter_code
_entity_poly.pdbx_strand_id
1 'polypeptide(L)'
;MFLVSSPKPIDPALQEFVQQIEKQSPAGISVLAGRQFRYCLEQISVEVTISEPRKFNILEEFILRAGMEMELTPTENELAQALGLDPIFVQNTANTLRSLETLAWTPDARIILTPQGKQFYLEGSVPQPPQTKQIYAISDPLQGNLFFLSSALEEVQIELPIFEDFITIENRCQEMPELGLEELQRIIQASGLGLHVPEDGKIITAANFTKETQAIWQSVAIFVIFDALEDAVKLQVRRGKQILHYASDLLDILQTEGKVSLQNLLYLSDETIAAEREELLNQRNKEVEDRIKKIEQQAIETVKELRETGEQVASKGSQEKDQVILLRDSQIRQSFLETLRKGNYQVLIYSPWVSKEVVDNEFIQLLQNLANRGVWILIGHGISRRQQDETRPIPPQVEQKLREIKTREGLSAVQVFWLGNSHAKEVVVDRKIHLCGSHNWLSYRGDKLPRGETVYKVTATDKVEEAYDFLAVRFKDYAGELWESAVQNRDANLAETSLCTWGALGMEEMALNQLQLANWLELYPVWLKVVCQGLRSKKISPDSAYLVTGISMVSQFSVDDSNIELLRSNLRQVIGAIAALDRRQALKLLNQNWSQFGRLSIADSALAKPDDFLFKYAVKEPDRPQTKSGKKASPKKNKGK
;
A
#
# COMPACT_ATOMS: atom_id res chain seq x y z
N MET A 1 -25.12 32.87 -12.05
CA MET A 1 -25.99 31.71 -11.81
C MET A 1 -25.23 30.79 -10.88
N PHE A 2 -25.73 30.58 -9.66
CA PHE A 2 -25.18 29.56 -8.78
C PHE A 2 -25.50 28.20 -9.42
N LEU A 3 -24.48 27.43 -9.80
CA LEU A 3 -24.65 26.01 -10.10
C LEU A 3 -24.99 25.36 -8.76
N VAL A 4 -26.28 25.19 -8.50
CA VAL A 4 -26.76 24.32 -7.41
C VAL A 4 -26.29 22.93 -7.81
N SER A 5 -25.40 22.32 -7.02
CA SER A 5 -25.02 20.93 -7.24
C SER A 5 -26.31 20.12 -7.30
N SER A 6 -26.48 19.33 -8.36
CA SER A 6 -27.60 18.39 -8.38
C SER A 6 -27.40 17.45 -7.19
N PRO A 7 -28.42 17.18 -6.35
CA PRO A 7 -28.24 16.27 -5.24
C PRO A 7 -27.76 14.93 -5.79
N LYS A 8 -26.61 14.46 -5.29
CA LYS A 8 -26.04 13.15 -5.63
C LYS A 8 -27.13 12.07 -5.50
N PRO A 9 -27.32 11.18 -6.50
CA PRO A 9 -28.34 10.14 -6.47
C PRO A 9 -27.96 9.04 -5.46
N ILE A 10 -28.26 9.31 -4.19
CA ILE A 10 -27.94 8.44 -3.05
C ILE A 10 -29.24 8.10 -2.33
N ASP A 11 -29.56 6.80 -2.26
CA ASP A 11 -30.69 6.30 -1.49
C ASP A 11 -30.59 6.75 -0.03
N PRO A 12 -31.68 7.25 0.59
CA PRO A 12 -31.64 7.77 1.97
C PRO A 12 -31.09 6.77 3.00
N ALA A 13 -31.33 5.48 2.81
CA ALA A 13 -30.86 4.41 3.69
C ALA A 13 -29.33 4.23 3.67
N LEU A 14 -28.64 4.76 2.65
CA LEU A 14 -27.19 4.62 2.48
C LEU A 14 -26.38 5.81 3.00
N GLN A 15 -27.02 6.88 3.46
CA GLN A 15 -26.36 8.12 3.88
C GLN A 15 -25.32 7.91 4.99
N GLU A 16 -25.60 7.05 5.96
CA GLU A 16 -24.64 6.73 7.03
C GLU A 16 -23.38 6.03 6.47
N PHE A 17 -23.55 5.11 5.53
CA PHE A 17 -22.44 4.44 4.87
C PHE A 17 -21.60 5.40 4.03
N VAL A 18 -22.24 6.34 3.34
CA VAL A 18 -21.55 7.38 2.57
C VAL A 18 -20.64 8.21 3.49
N GLN A 19 -21.18 8.70 4.61
CA GLN A 19 -20.39 9.45 5.59
C GLN A 19 -19.21 8.64 6.13
N GLN A 20 -19.40 7.33 6.36
CA GLN A 20 -18.32 6.46 6.81
C GLN A 20 -17.24 6.28 5.73
N ILE A 21 -17.62 6.10 4.47
CA ILE A 21 -16.69 5.96 3.33
C ILE A 21 -15.85 7.23 3.17
N GLU A 22 -16.50 8.40 3.11
CA GLU A 22 -15.80 9.68 2.91
C GLU A 22 -14.93 10.04 4.12
N LYS A 23 -15.33 9.67 5.35
CA LYS A 23 -14.55 9.89 6.57
C LYS A 23 -13.32 8.99 6.70
N GLN A 24 -13.36 7.78 6.11
CA GLN A 24 -12.23 6.84 6.14
C GLN A 24 -11.04 7.33 5.30
N SER A 25 -11.28 8.20 4.31
CA SER A 25 -10.22 8.83 3.52
C SER A 25 -10.49 10.33 3.32
N PRO A 26 -10.06 11.18 4.27
CA PRO A 26 -10.17 12.64 4.14
C PRO A 26 -9.37 13.21 2.96
N ALA A 27 -8.54 12.39 2.29
CA ALA A 27 -7.56 12.82 1.30
C ALA A 27 -8.10 12.91 -0.14
N GLY A 28 -9.39 12.64 -0.42
CA GLY A 28 -9.92 12.84 -1.77
C GLY A 28 -11.01 11.89 -2.24
N ILE A 29 -11.66 11.14 -1.36
CA ILE A 29 -12.74 10.24 -1.75
C ILE A 29 -14.09 10.98 -1.66
N SER A 30 -14.90 10.86 -2.71
CA SER A 30 -16.27 11.39 -2.77
C SER A 30 -17.21 10.31 -3.31
N VAL A 31 -18.28 9.99 -2.59
CA VAL A 31 -19.31 9.08 -3.12
C VAL A 31 -20.19 9.88 -4.06
N LEU A 32 -20.27 9.48 -5.32
CA LEU A 32 -21.05 10.16 -6.35
C LEU A 32 -22.48 9.65 -6.45
N ALA A 33 -22.70 8.35 -6.17
CA ALA A 33 -24.01 7.72 -6.19
C ALA A 33 -24.06 6.52 -5.26
N GLY A 34 -25.26 6.15 -4.81
CA GLY A 34 -25.48 4.97 -3.99
C GLY A 34 -26.91 4.46 -4.13
N ARG A 35 -27.08 3.19 -4.51
CA ARG A 35 -28.41 2.58 -4.65
C ARG A 35 -28.47 1.16 -4.12
N GLN A 36 -29.63 0.79 -3.57
CA GLN A 36 -29.93 -0.56 -3.11
C GLN A 36 -30.66 -1.37 -4.17
N PHE A 37 -30.29 -2.64 -4.26
CA PHE A 37 -30.91 -3.64 -5.13
C PHE A 37 -31.20 -4.90 -4.34
N ARG A 38 -32.03 -5.77 -4.91
CA ARG A 38 -32.10 -7.17 -4.53
C ARG A 38 -31.52 -8.05 -5.62
N TYR A 39 -30.89 -9.13 -5.22
CA TYR A 39 -30.37 -10.16 -6.14
C TYR A 39 -30.76 -11.54 -5.62
N CYS A 40 -30.78 -12.52 -6.51
CA CYS A 40 -31.25 -13.86 -6.21
C CYS A 40 -30.07 -14.79 -5.90
N LEU A 41 -30.16 -15.54 -4.80
CA LEU A 41 -29.31 -16.70 -4.51
C LEU A 41 -30.13 -17.97 -4.73
N GLU A 42 -29.46 -19.02 -5.20
CA GLU A 42 -30.09 -20.32 -5.31
C GLU A 42 -29.68 -21.20 -4.14
N GLN A 43 -30.68 -21.80 -3.49
CA GLN A 43 -30.52 -22.73 -2.38
C GLN A 43 -31.06 -24.09 -2.76
N ILE A 44 -30.25 -25.13 -2.57
CA ILE A 44 -30.64 -26.53 -2.77
C ILE A 44 -30.33 -27.31 -1.50
N SER A 45 -31.27 -28.16 -1.08
CA SER A 45 -31.05 -29.06 0.04
C SER A 45 -30.19 -30.24 -0.41
N VAL A 46 -29.18 -30.58 0.38
CA VAL A 46 -28.26 -31.68 0.11
C VAL A 46 -28.21 -32.60 1.32
N GLU A 47 -28.48 -33.87 1.08
CA GLU A 47 -28.38 -34.92 2.07
C GLU A 47 -27.02 -35.60 1.94
N VAL A 48 -26.14 -35.42 2.92
CA VAL A 48 -24.80 -36.01 2.94
C VAL A 48 -24.73 -37.21 3.87
N THR A 49 -24.11 -38.28 3.40
CA THR A 49 -23.80 -39.48 4.21
C THR A 49 -22.37 -39.38 4.72
N ILE A 50 -22.19 -39.49 6.02
CA ILE A 50 -20.92 -39.33 6.71
C ILE A 50 -20.55 -40.66 7.37
N SER A 51 -19.34 -41.13 7.09
CA SER A 51 -18.70 -42.25 7.79
C SER A 51 -17.63 -41.69 8.72
N GLU A 52 -17.63 -42.10 9.99
CA GLU A 52 -16.60 -41.71 10.95
C GLU A 52 -16.25 -42.88 11.87
N PRO A 53 -15.01 -42.97 12.37
CA PRO A 53 -14.64 -43.99 13.34
C PRO A 53 -15.23 -43.66 14.71
N ARG A 54 -15.62 -44.71 15.44
CA ARG A 54 -15.96 -44.62 16.88
C ARG A 54 -15.04 -45.50 17.70
N LYS A 55 -14.82 -45.12 18.95
CA LYS A 55 -14.14 -45.99 19.92
C LYS A 55 -14.96 -47.25 20.16
N PHE A 56 -14.26 -48.32 20.52
CA PHE A 56 -14.89 -49.52 21.06
C PHE A 56 -15.71 -49.16 22.29
N ASN A 57 -16.88 -49.78 22.42
CA ASN A 57 -17.50 -49.86 23.73
C ASN A 57 -16.73 -50.87 24.60
N ILE A 58 -16.94 -50.80 25.91
CA ILE A 58 -16.20 -51.62 26.89
C ILE A 58 -16.28 -53.12 26.55
N LEU A 59 -17.46 -53.60 26.14
CA LEU A 59 -17.68 -55.01 25.84
C LEU A 59 -17.00 -55.44 24.54
N GLU A 60 -17.04 -54.60 23.51
CA GLU A 60 -16.32 -54.81 22.25
C GLU A 60 -14.81 -54.89 22.48
N GLU A 61 -14.27 -53.99 23.30
CA GLU A 61 -12.85 -53.98 23.66
C GLU A 61 -12.46 -55.27 24.38
N PHE A 62 -13.25 -55.72 25.37
CA PHE A 62 -12.98 -56.98 26.07
C PHE A 62 -13.04 -58.21 25.14
N ILE A 63 -14.00 -58.24 24.20
CA ILE A 63 -14.12 -59.32 23.22
C ILE A 63 -12.91 -59.35 22.28
N LEU A 64 -12.47 -58.17 21.79
CA LEU A 64 -11.31 -58.08 20.90
C LEU A 64 -10.01 -58.43 21.62
N ARG A 65 -9.85 -58.01 22.89
CA ARG A 65 -8.74 -58.41 23.75
C ARG A 65 -8.70 -59.90 23.98
N ALA A 66 -9.84 -60.53 24.25
CA ALA A 66 -9.93 -61.97 24.43
C ALA A 66 -9.50 -62.75 23.17
N GLY A 67 -9.81 -62.23 21.98
CA GLY A 67 -9.40 -62.84 20.71
C GLY A 67 -7.95 -62.56 20.29
N MET A 68 -7.27 -61.55 20.87
CA MET A 68 -5.91 -61.16 20.51
C MET A 68 -4.86 -61.51 21.58
N GLU A 69 -5.16 -61.27 22.85
CA GLU A 69 -4.18 -61.29 23.96
C GLU A 69 -4.16 -62.62 24.72
N MET A 70 -5.19 -63.46 24.58
CA MET A 70 -5.25 -64.75 25.27
C MET A 70 -4.53 -65.83 24.48
N GLU A 71 -3.65 -66.59 25.13
CA GLU A 71 -2.98 -67.75 24.53
C GLU A 71 -3.96 -68.83 24.06
N LEU A 72 -5.07 -68.99 24.80
CA LEU A 72 -6.19 -69.84 24.42
C LEU A 72 -7.46 -69.00 24.32
N THR A 73 -7.88 -68.70 23.08
CA THR A 73 -9.03 -67.81 22.87
C THR A 73 -10.34 -68.46 23.32
N PRO A 74 -11.24 -67.72 24.01
CA PRO A 74 -12.45 -68.29 24.58
C PRO A 74 -13.57 -68.43 23.54
N THR A 75 -14.54 -69.28 23.84
CA THR A 75 -15.88 -69.23 23.22
C THR A 75 -16.71 -68.08 23.81
N GLU A 76 -17.80 -67.68 23.14
CA GLU A 76 -18.69 -66.61 23.64
C GLU A 76 -19.24 -66.89 25.04
N ASN A 77 -19.58 -68.15 25.33
CA ASN A 77 -20.13 -68.56 26.62
C ASN A 77 -19.08 -68.55 27.74
N GLU A 78 -17.85 -69.01 27.44
CA GLU A 78 -16.74 -68.95 28.39
C GLU A 78 -16.36 -67.50 28.73
N LEU A 79 -16.35 -66.62 27.71
CA LEU A 79 -16.09 -65.20 27.91
C LEU A 79 -17.20 -64.53 28.72
N ALA A 80 -18.46 -64.84 28.45
CA ALA A 80 -19.59 -64.34 29.24
C ALA A 80 -19.49 -64.76 30.71
N GLN A 81 -19.15 -66.04 30.97
CA GLN A 81 -18.93 -66.54 32.32
C GLN A 81 -17.77 -65.85 33.02
N ALA A 82 -16.64 -65.63 32.33
CA ALA A 82 -15.46 -64.96 32.88
C ALA A 82 -15.74 -63.49 33.25
N LEU A 83 -16.57 -62.81 32.44
CA LEU A 83 -16.98 -61.41 32.67
C LEU A 83 -18.16 -61.28 33.65
N GLY A 84 -18.80 -62.39 34.06
CA GLY A 84 -19.98 -62.38 34.92
C GLY A 84 -21.23 -61.79 34.24
N LEU A 85 -21.33 -61.90 32.92
CA LEU A 85 -22.42 -61.36 32.10
C LEU A 85 -23.34 -62.48 31.59
N ASP A 86 -24.58 -62.13 31.27
CA ASP A 86 -25.47 -63.03 30.53
C ASP A 86 -24.89 -63.30 29.12
N PRO A 87 -24.79 -64.57 28.66
CA PRO A 87 -24.25 -64.91 27.34
C PRO A 87 -24.86 -64.14 26.17
N ILE A 88 -26.13 -63.74 26.27
CA ILE A 88 -26.82 -62.98 25.21
C ILE A 88 -26.09 -61.68 24.88
N PHE A 89 -25.50 -60.99 25.87
CA PHE A 89 -24.79 -59.73 25.64
C PHE A 89 -23.50 -59.95 24.84
N VAL A 90 -22.70 -60.95 25.20
CA VAL A 90 -21.46 -61.29 24.48
C VAL A 90 -21.77 -61.75 23.06
N GLN A 91 -22.78 -62.61 22.90
CA GLN A 91 -23.21 -63.10 21.59
C GLN A 91 -23.70 -61.97 20.68
N ASN A 92 -24.52 -61.05 21.19
CA ASN A 92 -25.01 -59.92 20.40
C ASN A 92 -23.87 -59.00 19.96
N THR A 93 -22.96 -58.65 20.87
CA THR A 93 -21.81 -57.80 20.54
C THR A 93 -20.83 -58.49 19.59
N ALA A 94 -20.56 -59.78 19.78
CA ALA A 94 -19.72 -60.56 18.87
C ALA A 94 -20.34 -60.68 17.47
N ASN A 95 -21.67 -60.82 17.38
CA ASN A 95 -22.40 -60.80 16.10
C ASN A 95 -22.29 -59.44 15.40
N THR A 96 -22.38 -58.32 16.13
CA THR A 96 -22.15 -56.98 15.57
C THR A 96 -20.71 -56.84 15.04
N LEU A 97 -19.71 -57.24 15.82
CA LEU A 97 -18.31 -57.20 15.38
C LEU A 97 -18.04 -58.16 14.19
N ARG A 98 -18.75 -59.29 14.11
CA ARG A 98 -18.72 -60.17 12.92
C ARG A 98 -19.31 -59.48 11.69
N SER A 99 -20.44 -58.77 11.85
CA SER A 99 -21.05 -58.04 10.72
C SER A 99 -20.16 -56.92 10.18
N LEU A 100 -19.23 -56.42 11.01
CA LEU A 100 -18.18 -55.49 10.64
C LEU A 100 -16.87 -56.19 10.19
N GLU A 101 -16.94 -57.52 9.94
CA GLU A 101 -15.80 -58.37 9.56
C GLU A 101 -14.60 -58.28 10.51
N THR A 102 -14.83 -57.87 11.77
CA THR A 102 -13.78 -57.67 12.78
C THR A 102 -13.44 -58.99 13.50
N LEU A 103 -14.42 -59.88 13.65
CA LEU A 103 -14.27 -61.20 14.30
C LEU A 103 -14.57 -62.36 13.35
N ALA A 104 -13.89 -63.47 13.59
CA ALA A 104 -14.18 -64.78 13.03
C ALA A 104 -14.14 -65.85 14.13
N TRP A 105 -14.58 -67.06 13.81
CA TRP A 105 -14.55 -68.20 14.71
C TRP A 105 -13.67 -69.30 14.13
N THR A 106 -12.95 -69.97 15.01
CA THR A 106 -12.34 -71.27 14.68
C THR A 106 -13.44 -72.34 14.52
N PRO A 107 -13.14 -73.50 13.92
CA PRO A 107 -14.09 -74.62 13.84
C PRO A 107 -14.69 -75.05 15.18
N ASP A 108 -13.96 -74.84 16.28
CA ASP A 108 -14.40 -75.14 17.65
C ASP A 108 -15.15 -73.96 18.32
N ALA A 109 -15.64 -72.99 17.53
CA ALA A 109 -16.37 -71.81 17.99
C ALA A 109 -15.59 -70.90 18.98
N ARG A 110 -14.26 -70.86 18.88
CA ARG A 110 -13.44 -69.87 19.62
C ARG A 110 -13.29 -68.56 18.85
N ILE A 111 -13.36 -67.44 19.56
CA ILE A 111 -13.29 -66.08 19.01
C ILE A 111 -11.86 -65.79 18.54
N ILE A 112 -11.71 -65.31 17.30
CA ILE A 112 -10.43 -64.85 16.73
C ILE A 112 -10.63 -63.54 15.95
N LEU A 113 -9.60 -62.70 15.87
CA LEU A 113 -9.65 -61.48 15.06
C LEU A 113 -9.27 -61.77 13.61
N THR A 114 -10.03 -61.20 12.68
CA THR A 114 -9.66 -61.14 11.26
C THR A 114 -8.47 -60.19 11.06
N PRO A 115 -7.78 -60.20 9.91
CA PRO A 115 -6.74 -59.21 9.62
C PRO A 115 -7.23 -57.76 9.79
N GLN A 116 -8.45 -57.46 9.33
CA GLN A 116 -9.08 -56.16 9.49
C GLN A 116 -9.39 -55.85 10.96
N GLY A 117 -9.91 -56.82 11.72
CA GLY A 117 -10.16 -56.64 13.13
C GLY A 117 -8.91 -56.39 13.96
N LYS A 118 -7.78 -56.99 13.59
CA LYS A 118 -6.47 -56.70 14.20
C LYS A 118 -6.06 -55.25 13.94
N GLN A 119 -6.28 -54.75 12.72
CA GLN A 119 -5.99 -53.37 12.38
C GLN A 119 -6.85 -52.39 13.18
N PHE A 120 -8.18 -52.59 13.20
CA PHE A 120 -9.11 -51.79 14.00
C PHE A 120 -8.78 -51.80 15.50
N TYR A 121 -8.37 -52.96 16.03
CA TYR A 121 -7.93 -53.07 17.41
C TYR A 121 -6.68 -52.22 17.69
N LEU A 122 -5.67 -52.27 16.82
CA LEU A 122 -4.46 -51.45 16.93
C LEU A 122 -4.75 -49.95 16.81
N GLU A 123 -5.70 -49.57 15.96
CA GLU A 123 -6.17 -48.19 15.77
C GLU A 123 -7.11 -47.71 16.90
N GLY A 124 -7.59 -48.62 17.75
CA GLY A 124 -8.49 -48.31 18.87
C GLY A 124 -9.90 -47.90 18.46
N SER A 125 -10.34 -48.18 17.23
CA SER A 125 -11.62 -47.72 16.70
C SER A 125 -12.23 -48.67 15.66
N VAL A 126 -13.55 -48.55 15.45
CA VAL A 126 -14.33 -49.24 14.41
C VAL A 126 -15.21 -48.26 13.63
N PRO A 127 -15.60 -48.57 12.39
CA PRO A 127 -16.54 -47.76 11.64
C PRO A 127 -17.86 -47.59 12.40
N GLN A 128 -18.29 -46.34 12.57
CA GLN A 128 -19.65 -46.05 12.98
C GLN A 128 -20.59 -46.29 11.79
N PRO A 129 -21.83 -46.78 12.01
CA PRO A 129 -22.83 -46.81 10.96
C PRO A 129 -22.96 -45.42 10.31
N PRO A 130 -22.95 -45.32 8.97
CA PRO A 130 -22.99 -44.04 8.29
C PRO A 130 -24.19 -43.22 8.74
N GLN A 131 -23.96 -41.94 9.03
CA GLN A 131 -25.00 -40.99 9.43
C GLN A 131 -25.34 -40.06 8.30
N THR A 132 -26.63 -39.79 8.17
CA THR A 132 -27.16 -38.82 7.21
C THR A 132 -27.34 -37.47 7.89
N LYS A 133 -26.89 -36.39 7.23
CA LYS A 133 -27.18 -35.01 7.63
C LYS A 133 -27.68 -34.19 6.46
N GLN A 134 -28.65 -33.33 6.72
CA GLN A 134 -29.11 -32.34 5.77
C GLN A 134 -28.27 -31.07 5.90
N ILE A 135 -27.80 -30.57 4.76
CA ILE A 135 -27.10 -29.29 4.60
C ILE A 135 -27.69 -28.56 3.39
N TYR A 136 -27.26 -27.32 3.16
CA TYR A 136 -27.80 -26.46 2.12
C TYR A 136 -26.67 -25.92 1.26
N ALA A 137 -26.74 -26.17 -0.04
CA ALA A 137 -25.83 -25.62 -1.02
C ALA A 137 -26.34 -24.26 -1.49
N ILE A 138 -25.49 -23.23 -1.43
CA ILE A 138 -25.82 -21.84 -1.74
C ILE A 138 -24.96 -21.37 -2.93
N SER A 139 -25.65 -21.00 -4.01
CA SER A 139 -25.08 -20.33 -5.18
C SER A 139 -25.18 -18.82 -4.99
N ASP A 140 -24.05 -18.13 -4.85
CA ASP A 140 -24.01 -16.66 -4.76
C ASP A 140 -23.31 -16.05 -5.99
N PRO A 141 -24.07 -15.49 -6.95
CA PRO A 141 -23.50 -14.92 -8.18
C PRO A 141 -22.57 -13.72 -7.92
N LEU A 142 -22.69 -13.05 -6.76
CA LEU A 142 -21.86 -11.90 -6.39
C LEU A 142 -20.59 -12.28 -5.61
N GLN A 143 -20.47 -13.52 -5.18
CA GLN A 143 -19.25 -14.04 -4.54
C GLN A 143 -18.45 -14.99 -5.43
N GLY A 144 -19.03 -15.40 -6.57
CA GLY A 144 -18.37 -16.25 -7.56
C GLY A 144 -18.13 -17.69 -7.08
N ASN A 145 -18.71 -18.09 -5.94
CA ASN A 145 -18.43 -19.36 -5.29
C ASN A 145 -19.73 -20.07 -4.86
N LEU A 146 -19.69 -21.40 -4.92
CA LEU A 146 -20.60 -22.30 -4.25
C LEU A 146 -20.12 -22.56 -2.82
N PHE A 147 -21.00 -22.46 -1.83
CA PHE A 147 -20.68 -22.83 -0.43
C PHE A 147 -21.82 -23.56 0.24
N PHE A 148 -21.54 -24.21 1.37
CA PHE A 148 -22.52 -24.98 2.12
C PHE A 148 -22.81 -24.40 3.50
N LEU A 149 -24.07 -24.46 3.92
CA LEU A 149 -24.54 -24.09 5.25
C LEU A 149 -25.19 -25.29 5.95
N SER A 150 -25.12 -25.29 7.29
CA SER A 150 -25.79 -26.29 8.14
C SER A 150 -27.28 -26.02 8.33
N SER A 151 -27.72 -24.78 8.09
CA SER A 151 -29.11 -24.35 8.19
C SER A 151 -29.54 -23.62 6.93
N ALA A 152 -30.83 -23.74 6.58
CA ALA A 152 -31.42 -23.01 5.46
C ALA A 152 -31.34 -21.50 5.69
N LEU A 153 -31.15 -20.75 4.60
CA LEU A 153 -31.42 -19.32 4.60
C LEU A 153 -32.92 -19.07 4.66
N GLU A 154 -33.30 -18.03 5.40
CA GLU A 154 -34.69 -17.60 5.49
C GLU A 154 -35.08 -16.80 4.25
N GLU A 155 -36.28 -17.06 3.73
CA GLU A 155 -36.85 -16.28 2.65
C GLU A 155 -37.39 -14.95 3.21
N VAL A 156 -36.83 -13.84 2.74
CA VAL A 156 -37.23 -12.50 3.15
C VAL A 156 -37.86 -11.79 1.96
N GLN A 157 -39.03 -11.18 2.16
CA GLN A 157 -39.61 -10.29 1.17
C GLN A 157 -38.86 -8.96 1.16
N ILE A 158 -38.18 -8.69 0.06
CA ILE A 158 -37.40 -7.46 -0.16
C ILE A 158 -38.00 -6.69 -1.32
N GLU A 159 -38.54 -5.50 -1.05
CA GLU A 159 -39.06 -4.58 -2.06
C GLU A 159 -37.94 -3.64 -2.54
N LEU A 160 -37.10 -4.13 -3.44
CA LEU A 160 -36.01 -3.38 -4.09
C LEU A 160 -35.96 -3.72 -5.59
N PRO A 161 -35.36 -2.87 -6.45
CA PRO A 161 -35.12 -3.21 -7.85
C PRO A 161 -34.25 -4.45 -7.98
N ILE A 162 -34.54 -5.31 -8.95
CA ILE A 162 -33.77 -6.52 -9.23
C ILE A 162 -32.46 -6.11 -9.90
N PHE A 163 -31.34 -6.62 -9.40
CA PHE A 163 -30.02 -6.22 -9.86
C PHE A 163 -29.71 -6.75 -11.28
N GLU A 164 -30.16 -7.96 -11.55
CA GLU A 164 -29.99 -8.69 -12.81
C GLU A 164 -30.73 -8.04 -13.99
N ASP A 165 -31.70 -7.16 -13.72
CA ASP A 165 -32.37 -6.35 -14.75
C ASP A 165 -31.40 -5.32 -15.38
N PHE A 166 -30.30 -5.01 -14.71
CA PHE A 166 -29.32 -4.00 -15.15
C PHE A 166 -28.01 -4.61 -15.66
N ILE A 167 -27.67 -5.84 -15.26
CA ILE A 167 -26.42 -6.52 -15.56
C ILE A 167 -26.66 -7.98 -15.88
N THR A 168 -26.06 -8.44 -16.99
CA THR A 168 -25.97 -9.87 -17.29
C THR A 168 -24.79 -10.46 -16.54
N ILE A 169 -25.06 -11.18 -15.45
CA ILE A 169 -24.06 -12.02 -14.80
C ILE A 169 -24.10 -13.36 -15.54
N GLU A 170 -23.06 -13.66 -16.33
CA GLU A 170 -22.91 -15.01 -16.89
C GLU A 170 -22.88 -16.00 -15.73
N ASN A 171 -23.88 -16.88 -15.64
CA ASN A 171 -24.04 -17.88 -14.59
C ASN A 171 -22.80 -18.76 -14.51
N ARG A 172 -21.85 -18.39 -13.64
CA ARG A 172 -20.63 -19.15 -13.37
C ARG A 172 -20.78 -20.16 -12.24
N CYS A 173 -21.95 -20.21 -11.58
CA CYS A 173 -22.20 -21.30 -10.65
C CYS A 173 -22.52 -22.56 -11.45
N GLN A 174 -21.61 -23.52 -11.35
CA GLN A 174 -21.73 -24.87 -11.89
C GLN A 174 -23.11 -25.43 -11.54
N GLU A 175 -23.79 -26.06 -12.51
CA GLU A 175 -25.10 -26.68 -12.23
C GLU A 175 -24.93 -27.67 -11.06
N MET A 176 -25.59 -27.38 -9.94
CA MET A 176 -25.42 -28.10 -8.67
C MET A 176 -25.56 -29.63 -8.73
N PRO A 177 -26.34 -30.24 -9.66
CA PRO A 177 -26.41 -31.69 -9.80
C PRO A 177 -25.18 -32.37 -10.42
N GLU A 178 -24.20 -31.63 -10.97
CA GLU A 178 -23.06 -32.19 -11.72
C GLU A 178 -21.74 -32.26 -10.92
N LEU A 179 -21.74 -31.89 -9.64
CA LEU A 179 -20.54 -31.91 -8.80
C LEU A 179 -20.13 -33.33 -8.43
N GLY A 180 -18.89 -33.70 -8.76
CA GLY A 180 -18.28 -34.95 -8.29
C GLY A 180 -18.11 -34.96 -6.76
N LEU A 181 -18.11 -36.16 -6.15
CA LEU A 181 -18.00 -36.32 -4.70
C LEU A 181 -16.73 -35.67 -4.12
N GLU A 182 -15.60 -35.77 -4.82
CA GLU A 182 -14.33 -35.15 -4.42
C GLU A 182 -14.40 -33.61 -4.42
N GLU A 183 -15.07 -33.02 -5.41
CA GLU A 183 -15.29 -31.57 -5.46
C GLU A 183 -16.16 -31.12 -4.28
N LEU A 184 -17.26 -31.84 -4.05
CA LEU A 184 -18.18 -31.57 -2.95
C LEU A 184 -17.49 -31.67 -1.58
N GLN A 185 -16.65 -32.69 -1.39
CA GLN A 185 -15.82 -32.84 -0.18
C GLN A 185 -14.92 -31.62 0.04
N ARG A 186 -14.24 -31.14 -1.00
CA ARG A 186 -13.37 -29.96 -0.93
C ARG A 186 -14.15 -28.70 -0.54
N ILE A 187 -15.31 -28.47 -1.18
CA ILE A 187 -16.11 -27.26 -0.94
C ILE A 187 -16.75 -27.29 0.47
N ILE A 188 -17.26 -28.45 0.93
CA ILE A 188 -17.81 -28.59 2.28
C ILE A 188 -16.73 -28.40 3.36
N GLN A 189 -15.52 -28.91 3.11
CA GLN A 189 -14.38 -28.70 3.99
C GLN A 189 -14.00 -27.22 4.06
N ALA A 190 -13.93 -26.53 2.91
CA ALA A 190 -13.68 -25.08 2.84
C ALA A 190 -14.80 -24.25 3.50
N SER A 191 -16.04 -24.75 3.52
CA SER A 191 -17.18 -24.11 4.19
C SER A 191 -17.14 -24.26 5.72
N GLY A 192 -16.19 -25.03 6.27
CA GLY A 192 -15.96 -25.11 7.72
C GLY A 192 -17.04 -25.86 8.51
N LEU A 193 -17.87 -26.69 7.86
CA LEU A 193 -18.99 -27.38 8.52
C LEU A 193 -18.57 -28.55 9.42
N GLY A 194 -17.30 -28.98 9.37
CA GLY A 194 -16.79 -30.10 10.19
C GLY A 194 -17.43 -31.47 9.86
N LEU A 195 -17.97 -31.60 8.64
CA LEU A 195 -18.60 -32.83 8.16
C LEU A 195 -17.65 -33.72 7.36
N HIS A 196 -16.54 -33.17 6.88
CA HIS A 196 -15.46 -33.88 6.18
C HIS A 196 -14.12 -33.48 6.79
N VAL A 197 -13.54 -34.38 7.59
CA VAL A 197 -12.23 -34.23 8.24
C VAL A 197 -11.47 -35.55 8.04
N PRO A 198 -10.80 -35.73 6.88
CA PRO A 198 -10.09 -36.97 6.57
C PRO A 198 -9.05 -37.39 7.62
N GLU A 199 -8.40 -36.41 8.25
CA GLU A 199 -7.41 -36.63 9.31
C GLU A 199 -7.99 -37.35 10.53
N ASP A 200 -9.27 -37.10 10.85
CA ASP A 200 -10.00 -37.73 11.95
C ASP A 200 -10.76 -38.99 11.49
N GLY A 201 -10.58 -39.42 10.22
CA GLY A 201 -11.32 -40.52 9.61
C GLY A 201 -12.79 -40.20 9.30
N LYS A 202 -13.20 -38.93 9.44
CA LYS A 202 -14.58 -38.47 9.16
C LYS A 202 -14.73 -38.08 7.70
N ILE A 203 -15.40 -38.93 6.92
CA ILE A 203 -15.44 -38.82 5.46
C ILE A 203 -16.89 -38.75 4.97
N ILE A 204 -17.17 -37.85 4.03
CA ILE A 204 -18.46 -37.84 3.32
C ILE A 204 -18.37 -38.89 2.23
N THR A 205 -19.22 -39.91 2.27
CA THR A 205 -19.18 -41.05 1.35
C THR A 205 -20.22 -40.96 0.24
N ALA A 206 -21.26 -40.15 0.41
CA ALA A 206 -22.29 -39.91 -0.59
C ALA A 206 -22.98 -38.56 -0.34
N ALA A 207 -23.54 -37.98 -1.39
CA ALA A 207 -24.35 -36.77 -1.35
C ALA A 207 -25.53 -36.89 -2.32
N ASN A 208 -26.73 -36.51 -1.87
CA ASN A 208 -27.94 -36.52 -2.67
C ASN A 208 -28.57 -35.12 -2.67
N PHE A 209 -28.73 -34.52 -3.85
CA PHE A 209 -29.34 -33.21 -4.01
C PHE A 209 -30.86 -33.34 -4.18
N THR A 210 -31.63 -32.44 -3.58
CA THR A 210 -33.05 -32.31 -3.89
C THR A 210 -33.25 -31.70 -5.28
N LYS A 211 -34.33 -32.08 -5.97
CA LYS A 211 -34.65 -31.53 -7.30
C LYS A 211 -35.24 -30.12 -7.28
N GLU A 212 -35.71 -29.67 -6.12
CA GLU A 212 -36.30 -28.35 -5.94
C GLU A 212 -35.23 -27.34 -5.53
N THR A 213 -35.07 -26.31 -6.35
CA THR A 213 -34.22 -25.14 -6.09
C THR A 213 -35.07 -24.01 -5.53
N GLN A 214 -34.64 -23.43 -4.42
CA GLN A 214 -35.28 -22.28 -3.79
C GLN A 214 -34.54 -21.00 -4.17
N ALA A 215 -35.29 -19.98 -4.60
CA ALA A 215 -34.78 -18.64 -4.86
C ALA A 215 -34.84 -17.81 -3.57
N ILE A 216 -33.69 -17.38 -3.06
CA ILE A 216 -33.58 -16.58 -1.84
C ILE A 216 -33.12 -15.17 -2.22
N TRP A 217 -33.94 -14.17 -1.92
CA TRP A 217 -33.62 -12.78 -2.21
C TRP A 217 -32.77 -12.15 -1.10
N GLN A 218 -31.71 -11.44 -1.49
CA GLN A 218 -30.86 -10.68 -0.58
C GLN A 218 -30.69 -9.24 -1.07
N SER A 219 -30.50 -8.31 -0.12
CA SER A 219 -30.22 -6.91 -0.44
C SER A 219 -28.73 -6.67 -0.67
N VAL A 220 -28.40 -5.85 -1.66
CA VAL A 220 -27.05 -5.38 -1.94
C VAL A 220 -27.07 -3.88 -2.18
N ALA A 221 -26.00 -3.18 -1.79
CA ALA A 221 -25.82 -1.75 -2.05
C ALA A 221 -24.63 -1.55 -3.01
N ILE A 222 -24.79 -0.65 -3.96
CA ILE A 222 -23.74 -0.30 -4.93
C ILE A 222 -23.45 1.17 -4.79
N PHE A 223 -22.17 1.49 -4.66
CA PHE A 223 -21.66 2.85 -4.56
C PHE A 223 -20.78 3.16 -5.76
N VAL A 224 -20.93 4.36 -6.31
CA VAL A 224 -19.95 4.93 -7.23
C VAL A 224 -19.08 5.88 -6.44
N ILE A 225 -17.79 5.59 -6.38
CA ILE A 225 -16.83 6.33 -5.58
C ILE A 225 -15.84 6.99 -6.52
N PHE A 226 -15.70 8.31 -6.41
CA PHE A 226 -14.64 9.05 -7.08
C PHE A 226 -13.45 9.17 -6.14
N ASP A 227 -12.30 8.72 -6.62
CA ASP A 227 -11.01 8.91 -5.99
C ASP A 227 -10.28 10.07 -6.68
N ALA A 228 -10.18 11.20 -5.98
CA ALA A 228 -9.53 12.40 -6.50
C ALA A 228 -7.99 12.33 -6.46
N LEU A 229 -7.40 11.25 -5.93
CA LEU A 229 -5.96 10.98 -6.05
C LEU A 229 -5.69 10.28 -7.38
N GLU A 230 -6.42 9.20 -7.65
CA GLU A 230 -6.27 8.41 -8.88
C GLU A 230 -7.00 9.01 -10.10
N ASP A 231 -7.80 10.08 -9.90
CA ASP A 231 -8.77 10.63 -10.87
C ASP A 231 -9.72 9.55 -11.46
N ALA A 232 -9.98 8.52 -10.68
CA ALA A 232 -10.70 7.31 -11.09
C ALA A 232 -12.09 7.23 -10.44
N VAL A 233 -13.03 6.64 -11.17
CA VAL A 233 -14.32 6.23 -10.61
C VAL A 233 -14.26 4.73 -10.37
N LYS A 234 -14.55 4.29 -9.15
CA LYS A 234 -14.60 2.88 -8.74
C LYS A 234 -16.01 2.50 -8.29
N LEU A 235 -16.45 1.30 -8.65
CA LEU A 235 -17.69 0.71 -8.18
C LEU A 235 -17.43 -0.15 -6.94
N GLN A 236 -18.19 0.08 -5.88
CA GLN A 236 -18.11 -0.74 -4.67
C GLN A 236 -19.43 -1.39 -4.36
N VAL A 237 -19.43 -2.72 -4.30
CA VAL A 237 -20.60 -3.55 -3.95
C VAL A 237 -20.51 -3.97 -2.49
N ARG A 238 -21.61 -3.82 -1.74
CA ARG A 238 -21.67 -4.16 -0.32
C ARG A 238 -22.92 -4.96 0.04
N ARG A 239 -22.73 -5.94 0.92
CA ARG A 239 -23.81 -6.61 1.66
C ARG A 239 -23.72 -6.20 3.13
N GLY A 240 -24.56 -5.25 3.52
CA GLY A 240 -24.43 -4.57 4.81
C GLY A 240 -23.07 -3.88 4.94
N LYS A 241 -22.29 -4.25 5.96
CA LYS A 241 -20.93 -3.71 6.17
C LYS A 241 -19.84 -4.42 5.37
N GLN A 242 -20.14 -5.59 4.79
CA GLN A 242 -19.16 -6.39 4.06
C GLN A 242 -19.00 -5.86 2.63
N ILE A 243 -17.75 -5.63 2.22
CA ILE A 243 -17.41 -5.34 0.82
C ILE A 243 -17.31 -6.65 0.06
N LEU A 244 -17.99 -6.73 -1.09
CA LEU A 244 -17.93 -7.87 -2.01
C LEU A 244 -16.92 -7.55 -3.12
N HIS A 245 -15.65 -7.92 -2.90
CA HIS A 245 -14.56 -7.59 -3.83
C HIS A 245 -14.79 -8.14 -5.24
N TYR A 246 -15.12 -9.43 -5.37
CA TYR A 246 -15.41 -10.05 -6.67
C TYR A 246 -16.49 -9.29 -7.46
N ALA A 247 -17.61 -8.95 -6.83
CA ALA A 247 -18.67 -8.19 -7.49
C ALA A 247 -18.26 -6.75 -7.83
N SER A 248 -17.43 -6.12 -6.99
CA SER A 248 -16.91 -4.77 -7.23
C SER A 248 -16.01 -4.76 -8.47
N ASP A 249 -15.03 -5.68 -8.51
CA ASP A 249 -14.09 -5.83 -9.63
C ASP A 249 -14.83 -6.20 -10.93
N LEU A 250 -15.81 -7.10 -10.85
CA LEU A 250 -16.65 -7.48 -11.99
C LEU A 250 -17.40 -6.27 -12.56
N LEU A 251 -17.99 -5.44 -11.70
CA LEU A 251 -18.71 -4.25 -12.15
C LEU A 251 -17.78 -3.21 -12.78
N ASP A 252 -16.57 -3.02 -12.24
CA ASP A 252 -15.57 -2.14 -12.84
C ASP A 252 -15.18 -2.62 -14.26
N ILE A 253 -14.98 -3.93 -14.44
CA ILE A 253 -14.72 -4.54 -15.76
C ILE A 253 -15.90 -4.31 -16.71
N LEU A 254 -17.12 -4.62 -16.28
CA LEU A 254 -18.31 -4.51 -17.12
C LEU A 254 -18.64 -3.05 -17.48
N GLN A 255 -18.37 -2.11 -16.58
CA GLN A 255 -18.49 -0.68 -16.86
C GLN A 255 -17.43 -0.24 -17.88
N THR A 256 -16.18 -0.69 -17.73
CA THR A 256 -15.09 -0.38 -18.67
C THR A 256 -15.35 -0.94 -20.07
N GLU A 257 -15.94 -2.13 -20.16
CA GLU A 257 -16.36 -2.76 -21.42
C GLU A 257 -17.63 -2.12 -22.03
N GLY A 258 -18.25 -1.16 -21.36
CA GLY A 258 -19.50 -0.51 -21.81
C GLY A 258 -20.73 -1.41 -21.72
N LYS A 259 -20.64 -2.55 -21.02
CA LYS A 259 -21.76 -3.47 -20.78
C LYS A 259 -22.71 -2.97 -19.70
N VAL A 260 -22.25 -2.04 -18.85
CA VAL A 260 -23.02 -1.44 -17.76
C VAL A 260 -22.99 0.08 -17.87
N SER A 261 -24.18 0.70 -17.81
CA SER A 261 -24.32 2.16 -17.79
C SER A 261 -24.61 2.65 -16.38
N LEU A 262 -23.77 3.56 -15.86
CA LEU A 262 -23.97 4.20 -14.56
C LEU A 262 -25.26 5.03 -14.51
N GLN A 263 -25.68 5.59 -15.64
CA GLN A 263 -26.93 6.32 -15.75
C GLN A 263 -28.14 5.41 -15.52
N ASN A 264 -28.11 4.19 -16.07
CA ASN A 264 -29.21 3.24 -15.91
C ASN A 264 -29.20 2.57 -14.54
N LEU A 265 -28.01 2.21 -14.06
CA LEU A 265 -27.85 1.52 -12.78
C LEU A 265 -28.12 2.47 -11.61
N LEU A 266 -27.51 3.65 -11.61
CA LEU A 266 -27.40 4.53 -10.43
C LEU A 266 -27.92 5.96 -10.66
N TYR A 267 -28.55 6.23 -11.81
CA TYR A 267 -29.01 7.57 -12.19
C TYR A 267 -27.88 8.62 -12.22
N LEU A 268 -26.63 8.16 -12.39
CA LEU A 268 -25.45 9.01 -12.40
C LEU A 268 -25.02 9.30 -13.83
N SER A 269 -25.08 10.58 -14.21
CA SER A 269 -24.68 11.04 -15.55
C SER A 269 -23.21 11.46 -15.59
N ASP A 270 -22.61 11.43 -16.77
CA ASP A 270 -21.23 11.91 -16.98
C ASP A 270 -21.09 13.40 -16.62
N GLU A 271 -22.13 14.21 -16.86
CA GLU A 271 -22.14 15.62 -16.45
C GLU A 271 -22.13 15.78 -14.93
N THR A 272 -22.84 14.91 -14.21
CA THR A 272 -22.86 14.91 -12.74
C THR A 272 -21.48 14.53 -12.20
N ILE A 273 -20.85 13.50 -12.76
CA ILE A 273 -19.48 13.11 -12.44
C ILE A 273 -18.53 14.29 -12.70
N ALA A 274 -18.63 14.95 -13.86
CA ALA A 274 -17.78 16.08 -14.21
C ALA A 274 -18.00 17.30 -13.29
N ALA A 275 -19.23 17.58 -12.89
CA ALA A 275 -19.57 18.67 -11.98
C ALA A 275 -19.01 18.43 -10.57
N GLU A 276 -19.18 17.23 -10.03
CA GLU A 276 -18.64 16.84 -8.71
C GLU A 276 -17.11 16.87 -8.69
N ARG A 277 -16.47 16.39 -9.76
CA ARG A 277 -15.02 16.52 -9.95
C ARG A 277 -14.58 17.98 -9.94
N GLU A 278 -15.30 18.86 -10.62
CA GLU A 278 -15.03 20.30 -10.64
C GLU A 278 -15.25 20.98 -9.28
N GLU A 279 -16.29 20.58 -8.55
CA GLU A 279 -16.57 21.11 -7.22
C GLU A 279 -15.45 20.78 -6.22
N LEU A 280 -15.00 19.51 -6.18
CA LEU A 280 -13.86 19.08 -5.36
C LEU A 280 -12.58 19.84 -5.71
N LEU A 281 -12.34 20.06 -7.00
CA LEU A 281 -11.18 20.82 -7.47
C LEU A 281 -11.24 22.28 -6.99
N ASN A 282 -12.40 22.92 -7.16
CA ASN A 282 -12.60 24.31 -6.75
C ASN A 282 -12.47 24.44 -5.22
N GLN A 283 -12.97 23.46 -4.47
CA GLN A 283 -12.81 23.40 -3.01
C GLN A 283 -11.32 23.35 -2.62
N ARG A 284 -10.53 22.42 -3.20
CA ARG A 284 -9.09 22.30 -2.93
C ARG A 284 -8.32 23.58 -3.27
N ASN A 285 -8.63 24.22 -4.40
CA ASN A 285 -7.99 25.49 -4.76
C ASN A 285 -8.39 26.63 -3.80
N LYS A 286 -9.65 26.66 -3.38
CA LYS A 286 -10.15 27.64 -2.40
C LYS A 286 -9.48 27.48 -1.04
N GLU A 287 -9.22 26.24 -0.59
CA GLU A 287 -8.48 25.98 0.65
C GLU A 287 -7.07 26.59 0.62
N VAL A 288 -6.36 26.45 -0.51
CA VAL A 288 -5.05 27.09 -0.72
C VAL A 288 -5.16 28.61 -0.69
N GLU A 289 -6.14 29.17 -1.41
CA GLU A 289 -6.37 30.63 -1.41
C GLU A 289 -6.70 31.16 -0.02
N ASP A 290 -7.54 30.47 0.74
CA ASP A 290 -7.94 30.87 2.09
C ASP A 290 -6.76 30.77 3.07
N ARG A 291 -5.88 29.78 2.91
CA ARG A 291 -4.60 29.73 3.64
C ARG A 291 -3.70 30.92 3.33
N ILE A 292 -3.55 31.28 2.05
CA ILE A 292 -2.75 32.44 1.64
C ILE A 292 -3.36 33.75 2.19
N LYS A 293 -4.69 33.89 2.18
CA LYS A 293 -5.37 35.06 2.78
C LYS A 293 -5.11 35.18 4.29
N LYS A 294 -5.08 34.06 5.02
CA LYS A 294 -4.70 34.07 6.45
C LYS A 294 -3.25 34.55 6.64
N ILE A 295 -2.33 34.10 5.79
CA ILE A 295 -0.92 34.56 5.78
C ILE A 295 -0.85 36.07 5.50
N GLU A 296 -1.63 36.55 4.53
CA GLU A 296 -1.72 37.98 4.20
C GLU A 296 -2.23 38.82 5.37
N GLN A 297 -3.32 38.40 6.03
CA GLN A 297 -3.88 39.11 7.19
C GLN A 297 -2.84 39.26 8.30
N GLN A 298 -2.11 38.19 8.60
CA GLN A 298 -1.05 38.23 9.60
C GLN A 298 0.14 39.10 9.18
N ALA A 299 0.51 39.10 7.91
CA ALA A 299 1.54 40.00 7.39
C ALA A 299 1.14 41.47 7.59
N ILE A 300 -0.14 41.79 7.35
CA ILE A 300 -0.69 43.14 7.54
C ILE A 300 -0.69 43.53 9.02
N GLU A 301 -1.13 42.63 9.90
CA GLU A 301 -1.12 42.84 11.36
C GLU A 301 0.30 43.09 11.88
N THR A 302 1.25 42.24 11.51
CA THR A 302 2.68 42.39 11.88
C THR A 302 3.22 43.77 11.45
N VAL A 303 2.90 44.22 10.23
CA VAL A 303 3.32 45.54 9.73
C VAL A 303 2.65 46.69 10.48
N LYS A 304 1.39 46.55 10.90
CA LYS A 304 0.70 47.55 11.73
C LYS A 304 1.34 47.67 13.11
N GLU A 305 1.58 46.54 13.78
CA GLU A 305 2.21 46.50 15.10
C GLU A 305 3.61 47.13 15.09
N LEU A 306 4.42 46.84 14.05
CA LEU A 306 5.75 47.45 13.87
C LEU A 306 5.67 48.98 13.68
N ARG A 307 4.63 49.48 13.01
CA ARG A 307 4.42 50.93 12.83
C ARG A 307 3.98 51.61 14.12
N GLU A 308 3.19 50.93 14.94
CA GLU A 308 2.67 51.46 16.21
C GLU A 308 3.72 51.44 17.33
N THR A 309 4.61 50.44 17.36
CA THR A 309 5.66 50.30 18.38
C THR A 309 6.93 51.11 18.10
N GLY A 310 7.13 51.61 16.88
CA GLY A 310 8.26 52.49 16.53
C GLY A 310 9.64 51.83 16.55
N GLU A 311 9.71 50.51 16.72
CA GLU A 311 10.97 49.76 16.65
C GLU A 311 11.44 49.70 15.19
N GLN A 312 12.51 50.44 14.88
CA GLN A 312 13.29 50.16 13.68
C GLN A 312 13.85 48.74 13.81
N VAL A 313 13.82 47.99 12.71
CA VAL A 313 14.44 46.68 12.53
C VAL A 313 15.97 46.80 12.74
N ALA A 314 16.39 46.99 13.98
CA ALA A 314 17.75 46.83 14.40
C ALA A 314 17.98 45.33 14.52
N SER A 315 18.83 44.83 13.64
CA SER A 315 19.40 43.49 13.64
C SER A 315 19.89 43.09 15.04
N LYS A 316 19.02 42.47 15.83
CA LYS A 316 19.38 41.73 17.04
C LYS A 316 19.08 40.27 16.77
N GLY A 317 20.14 39.45 16.86
CA GLY A 317 20.18 38.04 16.49
C GLY A 317 19.35 37.10 17.36
N SER A 318 18.05 37.36 17.51
CA SER A 318 17.07 36.45 18.10
C SER A 318 16.22 35.85 16.97
N GLN A 319 16.52 34.58 16.64
CA GLN A 319 15.79 33.59 15.83
C GLN A 319 14.75 34.11 14.80
N GLU A 320 15.05 33.95 13.51
CA GLU A 320 14.12 34.04 12.34
C GLU A 320 12.92 33.05 12.41
N LYS A 321 12.67 32.42 13.55
CA LYS A 321 11.56 31.49 13.73
C LYS A 321 10.28 32.31 13.90
N ASP A 322 9.30 32.05 13.05
CA ASP A 322 7.94 32.59 13.16
C ASP A 322 7.70 34.01 12.62
N GLN A 323 8.11 34.28 11.38
CA GLN A 323 7.84 35.55 10.69
C GLN A 323 7.10 35.38 9.37
N VAL A 324 6.30 36.39 9.00
CA VAL A 324 5.72 36.56 7.67
C VAL A 324 6.23 37.89 7.09
N ILE A 325 7.01 37.81 6.01
CA ILE A 325 7.63 38.98 5.37
C ILE A 325 6.99 39.19 4.00
N LEU A 326 6.43 40.38 3.78
CA LEU A 326 5.89 40.83 2.50
C LEU A 326 7.00 41.24 1.53
N LEU A 327 7.00 40.67 0.33
CA LEU A 327 7.92 40.96 -0.77
C LEU A 327 7.14 41.47 -1.97
N ARG A 328 7.67 42.50 -2.64
CA ARG A 328 7.05 43.10 -3.84
C ARG A 328 8.00 43.13 -5.02
N ASP A 329 7.45 42.85 -6.20
CA ASP A 329 8.08 42.98 -7.51
C ASP A 329 9.57 42.58 -7.55
N SER A 330 10.49 43.55 -7.61
CA SER A 330 11.94 43.32 -7.78
C SER A 330 12.59 42.55 -6.62
N GLN A 331 12.01 42.59 -5.42
CA GLN A 331 12.50 41.86 -4.26
C GLN A 331 12.28 40.34 -4.38
N ILE A 332 11.26 39.93 -5.16
CA ILE A 332 10.80 38.55 -5.23
C ILE A 332 11.89 37.65 -5.81
N ARG A 333 12.44 38.00 -6.98
CA ARG A 333 13.46 37.18 -7.66
C ARG A 333 14.70 37.00 -6.80
N GLN A 334 15.20 38.08 -6.19
CA GLN A 334 16.39 38.02 -5.35
C GLN A 334 16.15 37.11 -4.14
N SER A 335 15.04 37.33 -3.43
CA SER A 335 14.68 36.54 -2.25
C SER A 335 14.47 35.06 -2.59
N PHE A 336 13.86 34.75 -3.73
CA PHE A 336 13.71 33.38 -4.24
C PHE A 336 15.06 32.69 -4.43
N LEU A 337 15.96 33.30 -5.21
CA LEU A 337 17.29 32.72 -5.49
C LEU A 337 18.14 32.59 -4.22
N GLU A 338 18.08 33.56 -3.31
CA GLU A 338 18.77 33.49 -2.01
C GLU A 338 18.21 32.37 -1.13
N THR A 339 16.89 32.21 -1.10
CA THR A 339 16.22 31.14 -0.35
C THR A 339 16.60 29.76 -0.88
N LEU A 340 16.61 29.57 -2.20
CA LEU A 340 17.07 28.33 -2.81
C LEU A 340 18.53 28.02 -2.47
N ARG A 341 19.43 29.01 -2.57
CA ARG A 341 20.87 28.83 -2.24
C ARG A 341 21.09 28.43 -0.79
N LYS A 342 20.19 28.80 0.13
CA LYS A 342 20.26 28.41 1.55
C LYS A 342 19.74 27.00 1.83
N GLY A 343 19.07 26.34 0.89
CA GLY A 343 18.55 24.98 1.05
C GLY A 343 19.67 23.96 1.30
N ASN A 344 19.37 22.99 2.17
CA ASN A 344 20.30 21.98 2.68
C ASN A 344 19.84 20.55 2.41
N TYR A 345 18.54 20.31 2.31
CA TYR A 345 17.97 18.96 2.21
C TYR A 345 16.99 18.83 1.05
N GLN A 346 16.04 19.76 0.92
CA GLN A 346 14.93 19.61 -0.02
C GLN A 346 14.36 20.95 -0.48
N VAL A 347 13.97 21.00 -1.75
CA VAL A 347 13.18 22.09 -2.35
C VAL A 347 11.95 21.48 -3.04
N LEU A 348 10.77 21.99 -2.71
CA LEU A 348 9.52 21.68 -3.40
C LEU A 348 9.04 22.95 -4.07
N ILE A 349 8.75 22.90 -5.36
CA ILE A 349 8.23 24.03 -6.13
C ILE A 349 6.95 23.57 -6.80
N TYR A 350 5.85 24.31 -6.57
CA TYR A 350 4.70 24.25 -7.44
C TYR A 350 4.59 25.56 -8.22
N SER A 351 4.65 25.45 -9.53
CA SER A 351 4.48 26.58 -10.45
C SER A 351 3.57 26.12 -11.58
N PRO A 352 2.38 26.74 -11.77
CA PRO A 352 1.42 26.28 -12.77
C PRO A 352 2.03 26.21 -14.18
N TRP A 353 2.95 27.14 -14.47
CA TRP A 353 3.71 27.19 -15.70
C TRP A 353 5.22 27.20 -15.43
N VAL A 354 5.97 26.61 -16.36
CA VAL A 354 7.44 26.57 -16.38
C VAL A 354 7.92 27.02 -17.76
N SER A 355 8.89 27.92 -17.81
CA SER A 355 9.35 28.49 -19.07
C SER A 355 10.85 28.76 -19.12
N LYS A 356 11.39 28.86 -20.34
CA LYS A 356 12.81 29.10 -20.60
C LYS A 356 13.31 30.46 -20.11
N GLU A 357 12.39 31.41 -19.88
CA GLU A 357 12.73 32.74 -19.39
C GLU A 357 13.27 32.67 -17.96
N VAL A 358 12.75 31.77 -17.11
CA VAL A 358 13.27 31.57 -15.75
C VAL A 358 14.28 30.43 -15.70
N VAL A 359 13.99 29.32 -16.37
CA VAL A 359 14.83 28.12 -16.40
C VAL A 359 15.93 28.28 -17.46
N ASP A 360 16.83 29.20 -17.17
CA ASP A 360 18.02 29.47 -17.97
C ASP A 360 19.26 28.74 -17.42
N ASN A 361 20.41 28.95 -18.05
CA ASN A 361 21.65 28.29 -17.64
C ASN A 361 22.11 28.70 -16.23
N GLU A 362 21.81 29.91 -15.76
CA GLU A 362 22.16 30.35 -14.40
C GLU A 362 21.33 29.59 -13.37
N PHE A 363 20.03 29.45 -13.63
CA PHE A 363 19.12 28.69 -12.78
C PHE A 363 19.46 27.20 -12.77
N ILE A 364 19.75 26.60 -13.92
CA ILE A 364 20.20 25.20 -14.01
C ILE A 364 21.50 25.00 -13.20
N GLN A 365 22.48 25.90 -13.31
CA GLN A 365 23.70 25.81 -12.52
C GLN A 365 23.45 25.92 -11.02
N LEU A 366 22.50 26.77 -10.61
CA LEU A 366 22.07 26.88 -9.22
C LEU A 366 21.49 25.54 -8.71
N LEU A 367 20.58 24.93 -9.47
CA LEU A 367 20.00 23.64 -9.12
C LEU A 367 21.05 22.51 -9.10
N GLN A 368 21.99 22.50 -10.04
CA GLN A 368 23.11 21.53 -10.02
C GLN A 368 24.00 21.70 -8.79
N ASN A 369 24.25 22.94 -8.35
CA ASN A 369 25.00 23.20 -7.11
C ASN A 369 24.24 22.72 -5.86
N LEU A 370 22.91 22.79 -5.86
CA LEU A 370 22.06 22.20 -4.82
C LEU A 370 22.18 20.66 -4.82
N ALA A 371 22.00 20.03 -5.98
CA ALA A 371 22.13 18.58 -6.14
C ALA A 371 23.50 18.07 -5.66
N ASN A 372 24.58 18.79 -6.00
CA ASN A 372 25.95 18.44 -5.59
C ASN A 372 26.18 18.50 -4.07
N ARG A 373 25.33 19.21 -3.32
CA ARG A 373 25.35 19.28 -1.85
C ARG A 373 24.46 18.24 -1.18
N GLY A 374 23.71 17.44 -1.93
CA GLY A 374 22.77 16.47 -1.37
C GLY A 374 21.31 16.92 -1.41
N VAL A 375 21.00 18.10 -1.95
CA VAL A 375 19.64 18.65 -1.95
C VAL A 375 18.81 18.02 -3.06
N TRP A 376 17.63 17.52 -2.71
CA TRP A 376 16.63 17.06 -3.68
C TRP A 376 15.68 18.18 -4.11
N ILE A 377 15.24 18.16 -5.36
CA ILE A 377 14.34 19.17 -5.91
C ILE A 377 13.15 18.49 -6.57
N LEU A 378 11.95 18.84 -6.13
CA LEU A 378 10.69 18.39 -6.73
C LEU A 378 9.96 19.60 -7.34
N ILE A 379 9.54 19.46 -8.60
CA ILE A 379 8.82 20.50 -9.35
C ILE A 379 7.49 19.92 -9.83
N GLY A 380 6.41 20.49 -9.33
CA GLY A 380 5.05 20.24 -9.76
C GLY A 380 4.57 21.37 -10.67
N HIS A 381 3.85 21.03 -11.74
CA HIS A 381 3.26 22.01 -12.64
C HIS A 381 1.91 21.57 -13.19
N GLY A 382 1.25 22.49 -13.90
CA GLY A 382 -0.05 22.27 -14.53
C GLY A 382 -1.17 23.00 -13.80
N ILE A 383 -2.02 23.66 -14.57
CA ILE A 383 -3.23 24.35 -14.08
C ILE A 383 -4.48 23.74 -14.68
N SER A 384 -4.37 23.20 -15.90
CA SER A 384 -5.46 22.52 -16.59
C SER A 384 -5.84 21.22 -15.88
N ARG A 385 -7.06 20.75 -16.18
CA ARG A 385 -7.62 19.53 -15.60
C ARG A 385 -6.92 18.26 -16.06
N ARG A 386 -6.58 18.22 -17.34
CA ARG A 386 -5.82 17.14 -17.97
C ARG A 386 -4.60 17.75 -18.64
N GLN A 387 -3.51 16.99 -18.70
CA GLN A 387 -2.27 17.46 -19.30
C GLN A 387 -2.46 17.87 -20.76
N GLN A 388 -3.30 17.14 -21.52
CA GLN A 388 -3.62 17.47 -22.92
C GLN A 388 -4.35 18.80 -23.11
N ASP A 389 -5.04 19.29 -22.09
CA ASP A 389 -5.77 20.55 -22.12
C ASP A 389 -4.89 21.72 -21.63
N GLU A 390 -3.62 21.47 -21.30
CA GLU A 390 -2.69 22.50 -20.87
C GLU A 390 -2.33 23.42 -22.03
N THR A 391 -2.75 24.67 -21.93
CA THR A 391 -2.49 25.67 -22.97
C THR A 391 -1.05 26.17 -22.95
N ARG A 392 -0.32 25.95 -21.85
CA ARG A 392 1.06 26.40 -21.65
C ARG A 392 1.94 25.27 -21.09
N PRO A 393 2.14 24.19 -21.87
CA PRO A 393 2.97 23.07 -21.43
C PRO A 393 4.44 23.51 -21.31
N ILE A 394 5.22 22.75 -20.54
CA ILE A 394 6.67 22.97 -20.44
C ILE A 394 7.29 22.74 -21.83
N PRO A 395 8.14 23.65 -22.34
CA PRO A 395 8.90 23.36 -23.55
C PRO A 395 9.77 22.11 -23.35
N PRO A 396 9.74 21.10 -24.24
CA PRO A 396 10.45 19.83 -24.03
C PRO A 396 11.95 19.99 -23.75
N GLN A 397 12.61 20.97 -24.38
CA GLN A 397 14.01 21.29 -24.14
C GLN A 397 14.29 21.82 -22.74
N VAL A 398 13.33 22.52 -22.12
CA VAL A 398 13.45 23.03 -20.75
C VAL A 398 13.28 21.88 -19.76
N GLU A 399 12.29 21.02 -20.00
CA GLU A 399 12.07 19.83 -19.19
C GLU A 399 13.28 18.89 -19.22
N GLN A 400 13.82 18.64 -20.41
CA GLN A 400 15.02 17.83 -20.58
C GLN A 400 16.21 18.40 -19.78
N LYS A 401 16.47 19.71 -19.87
CA LYS A 401 17.55 20.35 -19.09
C LYS A 401 17.37 20.21 -17.59
N LEU A 402 16.14 20.23 -17.09
CA LEU A 402 15.86 20.00 -15.67
C LEU A 402 16.18 18.54 -15.28
N ARG A 403 15.72 17.56 -16.09
CA ARG A 403 15.94 16.12 -15.86
C ARG A 403 17.41 15.67 -16.03
N GLU A 404 18.22 16.46 -16.74
CA GLU A 404 19.66 16.24 -16.90
C GLU A 404 20.48 16.64 -15.66
N ILE A 405 19.88 17.35 -14.69
CA ILE A 405 20.55 17.68 -13.43
C ILE A 405 20.69 16.41 -12.60
N LYS A 406 21.93 15.95 -12.39
CA LYS A 406 22.21 14.69 -11.69
C LYS A 406 22.79 14.88 -10.29
N THR A 407 22.51 13.93 -9.41
CA THR A 407 23.26 13.75 -8.16
C THR A 407 24.68 13.25 -8.46
N ARG A 408 25.57 13.23 -7.46
CA ARG A 408 26.92 12.67 -7.66
C ARG A 408 26.91 11.16 -7.92
N GLU A 409 25.84 10.51 -7.50
CA GLU A 409 25.57 9.09 -7.69
C GLU A 409 24.90 8.79 -9.05
N GLY A 410 24.63 9.83 -9.84
CA GLY A 410 24.08 9.74 -11.19
C GLY A 410 22.55 9.69 -11.27
N LEU A 411 21.83 9.87 -10.16
CA LEU A 411 20.35 9.90 -10.14
C LEU A 411 19.83 11.26 -10.63
N SER A 412 18.59 11.30 -11.14
CA SER A 412 17.93 12.58 -11.45
C SER A 412 17.66 13.38 -10.16
N ALA A 413 18.39 14.46 -9.92
CA ALA A 413 18.26 15.25 -8.69
C ALA A 413 17.03 16.17 -8.71
N VAL A 414 16.53 16.48 -9.90
CA VAL A 414 15.33 17.26 -10.14
C VAL A 414 14.27 16.34 -10.74
N GLN A 415 13.14 16.21 -10.05
CA GLN A 415 11.96 15.54 -10.58
C GLN A 415 10.94 16.57 -11.00
N VAL A 416 10.45 16.45 -12.23
CA VAL A 416 9.45 17.35 -12.82
C VAL A 416 8.22 16.53 -13.15
N PHE A 417 7.09 16.90 -12.56
CA PHE A 417 5.82 16.19 -12.76
C PHE A 417 4.70 17.14 -13.11
N TRP A 418 3.88 16.73 -14.07
CA TRP A 418 2.57 17.33 -14.25
C TRP A 418 1.68 16.80 -13.12
N LEU A 419 1.36 17.68 -12.17
CA LEU A 419 0.48 17.38 -11.05
C LEU A 419 -0.90 18.01 -11.23
N GLY A 420 -1.03 18.93 -12.20
CA GLY A 420 -2.28 19.49 -12.68
C GLY A 420 -3.13 20.16 -11.61
N ASN A 421 -4.31 20.63 -12.02
CA ASN A 421 -5.41 20.86 -11.08
C ASN A 421 -5.04 21.77 -9.89
N SER A 422 -4.17 22.76 -10.11
CA SER A 422 -3.81 23.70 -9.04
C SER A 422 -3.36 25.05 -9.55
N HIS A 423 -3.91 26.08 -8.91
CA HIS A 423 -3.45 27.46 -9.04
C HIS A 423 -2.33 27.80 -8.06
N ALA A 424 -1.85 26.83 -7.26
CA ALA A 424 -0.82 27.04 -6.25
C ALA A 424 0.44 27.63 -6.88
N LYS A 425 1.09 28.52 -6.14
CA LYS A 425 2.36 29.15 -6.50
C LYS A 425 3.21 29.18 -5.26
N GLU A 426 3.75 28.01 -4.93
CA GLU A 426 4.36 27.77 -3.63
C GLU A 426 5.75 27.18 -3.79
N VAL A 427 6.66 27.61 -2.91
CA VAL A 427 7.99 27.05 -2.79
C VAL A 427 8.24 26.74 -1.32
N VAL A 428 8.56 25.50 -1.01
CA VAL A 428 8.94 25.07 0.33
C VAL A 428 10.40 24.62 0.30
N VAL A 429 11.20 25.16 1.22
CA VAL A 429 12.63 24.80 1.37
C VAL A 429 12.88 24.27 2.76
N ASP A 430 13.44 23.06 2.83
CA ASP A 430 13.86 22.35 4.05
C ASP A 430 12.80 22.25 5.16
N ARG A 431 11.49 22.32 4.84
CA ARG A 431 10.39 22.45 5.82
C ARG A 431 10.59 23.63 6.80
N LYS A 432 11.29 24.68 6.35
CA LYS A 432 11.65 25.86 7.18
C LYS A 432 11.19 27.18 6.59
N ILE A 433 11.13 27.25 5.27
CA ILE A 433 10.75 28.48 4.56
C ILE A 433 9.69 28.12 3.54
N HIS A 434 8.59 28.86 3.58
CA HIS A 434 7.53 28.81 2.58
C HIS A 434 7.45 30.16 1.86
N LEU A 435 7.51 30.15 0.53
CA LEU A 435 7.25 31.31 -0.31
C LEU A 435 5.92 31.09 -1.05
N CYS A 436 4.94 31.96 -0.84
CA CYS A 436 3.64 31.88 -1.50
C CYS A 436 3.14 33.25 -1.97
N GLY A 437 2.26 33.28 -2.97
CA GLY A 437 1.62 34.51 -3.42
C GLY A 437 1.10 34.43 -4.85
N SER A 438 1.05 35.57 -5.53
CA SER A 438 0.54 35.66 -6.91
C SER A 438 1.61 35.32 -7.97
N HIS A 439 2.88 35.29 -7.58
CA HIS A 439 4.03 35.19 -8.48
C HIS A 439 4.26 33.76 -9.03
N ASN A 440 4.30 33.59 -10.35
CA ASN A 440 4.60 32.30 -10.98
C ASN A 440 6.12 32.04 -11.02
N TRP A 441 6.60 31.24 -10.06
CA TRP A 441 8.02 31.02 -9.76
C TRP A 441 8.90 30.62 -10.95
N LEU A 442 8.37 29.81 -11.88
CA LEU A 442 9.14 29.24 -12.98
C LEU A 442 8.74 29.76 -14.37
N SER A 443 7.85 30.75 -14.45
CA SER A 443 7.43 31.32 -15.75
C SER A 443 7.63 32.83 -15.89
N TYR A 444 7.90 33.54 -14.79
CA TYR A 444 8.09 34.99 -14.83
C TYR A 444 9.26 35.41 -13.95
N ARG A 445 10.28 36.04 -14.55
CA ARG A 445 11.47 36.49 -13.81
C ARG A 445 11.21 37.70 -12.90
N GLY A 446 10.15 38.48 -13.13
CA GLY A 446 9.95 39.74 -12.41
C GLY A 446 10.89 40.88 -12.87
N ASP A 447 11.51 40.75 -14.04
CA ASP A 447 12.46 41.70 -14.63
C ASP A 447 11.84 42.67 -15.67
N LYS A 448 10.51 42.62 -15.84
CA LYS A 448 9.73 43.55 -16.67
C LYS A 448 9.05 44.60 -15.79
N LEU A 449 8.25 45.50 -16.38
CA LEU A 449 7.46 46.50 -15.65
C LEU A 449 6.73 45.85 -14.45
N PRO A 450 6.71 46.52 -13.28
CA PRO A 450 6.04 46.00 -12.08
C PRO A 450 4.61 45.58 -12.40
N ARG A 451 4.27 44.34 -12.07
CA ARG A 451 2.91 43.79 -12.27
C ARG A 451 2.06 43.88 -10.99
N GLY A 452 2.65 44.41 -9.91
CA GLY A 452 2.01 44.40 -8.59
C GLY A 452 2.01 43.00 -7.97
N GLU A 453 2.98 42.17 -8.31
CA GLU A 453 3.08 40.82 -7.76
C GLU A 453 3.41 40.89 -6.27
N THR A 454 2.74 40.04 -5.50
CA THR A 454 2.89 39.96 -4.05
C THR A 454 3.30 38.56 -3.63
N VAL A 455 4.34 38.47 -2.81
CA VAL A 455 4.84 37.23 -2.22
C VAL A 455 5.02 37.39 -0.73
N TYR A 456 4.72 36.34 0.02
CA TYR A 456 4.97 36.21 1.44
C TYR A 456 6.07 35.19 1.65
N LYS A 457 7.12 35.58 2.37
CA LYS A 457 8.14 34.67 2.90
C LYS A 457 7.79 34.34 4.34
N VAL A 458 7.47 33.07 4.57
CA VAL A 458 6.95 32.55 5.84
C VAL A 458 7.97 31.62 6.48
N THR A 459 8.25 31.81 7.76
CA THR A 459 9.06 30.93 8.61
C THR A 459 8.30 30.41 9.83
N ALA A 460 7.00 30.69 9.90
CA ALA A 460 6.05 30.13 10.86
C ALA A 460 5.92 28.62 10.67
N THR A 461 6.26 27.84 11.70
CA THR A 461 6.44 26.38 11.57
C THR A 461 5.15 25.68 11.18
N ASP A 462 4.04 25.99 11.85
CA ASP A 462 2.70 25.50 11.53
C ASP A 462 2.35 25.70 10.05
N LYS A 463 2.55 26.91 9.53
CA LYS A 463 2.19 27.26 8.14
C LYS A 463 3.12 26.66 7.10
N VAL A 464 4.40 26.54 7.45
CA VAL A 464 5.38 25.88 6.58
C VAL A 464 5.08 24.40 6.51
N GLU A 465 4.67 23.77 7.61
CA GLU A 465 4.25 22.38 7.64
C GLU A 465 2.96 22.16 6.85
N GLU A 466 1.95 23.02 7.01
CA GLU A 466 0.74 22.95 6.16
C GLU A 466 1.08 23.03 4.66
N ALA A 467 2.00 23.91 4.26
CA ALA A 467 2.44 24.06 2.87
C ALA A 467 3.24 22.84 2.39
N TYR A 468 4.11 22.33 3.25
CA TYR A 468 4.86 21.12 2.98
C TYR A 468 3.92 19.93 2.76
N ASP A 469 3.00 19.67 3.68
CA ASP A 469 2.09 18.52 3.62
C ASP A 469 1.21 18.58 2.36
N PHE A 470 0.68 19.76 2.03
CA PHE A 470 -0.08 19.99 0.80
C PHE A 470 0.69 19.58 -0.47
N LEU A 471 1.97 19.97 -0.58
CA LEU A 471 2.79 19.62 -1.74
C LEU A 471 3.30 18.18 -1.68
N ALA A 472 3.75 17.74 -0.51
CA ALA A 472 4.36 16.43 -0.30
C ALA A 472 3.39 15.28 -0.61
N VAL A 473 2.12 15.42 -0.22
CA VAL A 473 1.07 14.43 -0.55
C VAL A 473 0.95 14.25 -2.06
N ARG A 474 0.81 15.34 -2.82
CA ARG A 474 0.70 15.26 -4.29
C ARG A 474 1.91 14.58 -4.95
N PHE A 475 3.12 14.88 -4.49
CA PHE A 475 4.32 14.21 -5.00
C PHE A 475 4.40 12.73 -4.59
N LYS A 476 3.98 12.42 -3.36
CA LYS A 476 3.97 11.05 -2.83
C LYS A 476 2.99 10.18 -3.61
N ASP A 477 1.77 10.67 -3.84
CA ASP A 477 0.70 9.94 -4.50
C ASP A 477 1.07 9.66 -5.95
N TYR A 478 1.55 10.68 -6.67
CA TYR A 478 2.07 10.51 -8.03
C TYR A 478 3.23 9.50 -8.09
N ALA A 479 4.16 9.53 -7.13
CA ALA A 479 5.23 8.53 -7.05
C ALA A 479 4.71 7.11 -6.77
N GLY A 480 3.59 6.97 -6.05
CA GLY A 480 2.87 5.72 -5.83
C GLY A 480 2.29 5.16 -7.13
N GLU A 481 1.58 5.98 -7.91
CA GLU A 481 1.04 5.59 -9.23
C GLU A 481 2.16 5.14 -10.18
N LEU A 482 3.25 5.91 -10.23
CA LEU A 482 4.42 5.54 -11.03
C LEU A 482 5.02 4.22 -10.57
N TRP A 483 5.02 3.93 -9.27
CA TRP A 483 5.56 2.70 -8.71
C TRP A 483 4.68 1.49 -9.06
N GLU A 484 3.36 1.63 -8.92
CA GLU A 484 2.41 0.57 -9.28
C GLU A 484 2.53 0.22 -10.77
N SER A 485 2.56 1.24 -11.62
CA SER A 485 2.79 1.07 -13.06
C SER A 485 4.16 0.45 -13.34
N ALA A 486 5.21 0.85 -12.63
CA ALA A 486 6.54 0.28 -12.75
C ALA A 486 6.55 -1.21 -12.39
N VAL A 487 5.90 -1.61 -11.30
CA VAL A 487 5.83 -3.01 -10.85
C VAL A 487 5.04 -3.84 -11.85
N GLN A 488 3.90 -3.35 -12.31
CA GLN A 488 3.05 -4.03 -13.29
C GLN A 488 3.79 -4.28 -14.62
N ASN A 489 4.54 -3.29 -15.09
CA ASN A 489 5.20 -3.32 -16.40
C ASN A 489 6.69 -3.69 -16.35
N ARG A 490 7.25 -3.92 -15.15
CA ARG A 490 8.69 -4.05 -14.89
C ARG A 490 9.54 -2.90 -15.48
N ASP A 491 9.03 -1.67 -15.41
CA ASP A 491 9.73 -0.47 -15.89
C ASP A 491 10.70 0.09 -14.81
N ALA A 492 12.00 -0.12 -15.01
CA ALA A 492 13.03 0.35 -14.08
C ALA A 492 13.15 1.89 -14.02
N ASN A 493 12.82 2.62 -15.09
CA ASN A 493 12.93 4.08 -15.12
C ASN A 493 11.83 4.74 -14.29
N LEU A 494 10.61 4.22 -14.39
CA LEU A 494 9.50 4.66 -13.55
C LEU A 494 9.78 4.33 -12.08
N ALA A 495 10.29 3.14 -11.79
CA ALA A 495 10.67 2.76 -10.44
C ALA A 495 11.79 3.64 -9.85
N GLU A 496 12.85 3.93 -10.61
CA GLU A 496 13.90 4.87 -10.18
C GLU A 496 13.31 6.25 -9.87
N THR A 497 12.38 6.71 -10.70
CA THR A 497 11.70 8.00 -10.51
C THR A 497 10.91 8.03 -9.20
N SER A 498 10.15 6.98 -8.89
CA SER A 498 9.44 6.83 -7.61
C SER A 498 10.39 6.80 -6.41
N LEU A 499 11.45 5.99 -6.47
CA LEU A 499 12.45 5.88 -5.39
C LEU A 499 13.14 7.23 -5.12
N CYS A 500 13.53 7.96 -6.16
CA CYS A 500 14.12 9.29 -6.02
C CYS A 500 13.12 10.30 -5.43
N THR A 501 11.84 10.21 -5.78
CA THR A 501 10.79 11.10 -5.27
C THR A 501 10.54 10.85 -3.78
N TRP A 502 10.44 9.58 -3.37
CA TRP A 502 10.35 9.22 -1.95
C TRP A 502 11.59 9.62 -1.17
N GLY A 503 12.79 9.48 -1.75
CA GLY A 503 14.03 10.01 -1.16
C GLY A 503 13.99 11.53 -0.97
N ALA A 504 13.52 12.26 -1.98
CA ALA A 504 13.33 13.70 -1.89
C ALA A 504 12.39 14.06 -0.73
N LEU A 505 11.31 13.31 -0.53
CA LEU A 505 10.35 13.48 0.56
C LEU A 505 10.87 12.97 1.92
N GLY A 506 11.94 12.18 1.97
CA GLY A 506 12.50 11.64 3.22
C GLY A 506 11.79 10.36 3.67
N MET A 507 11.37 9.57 2.70
CA MET A 507 10.62 8.34 2.84
C MET A 507 11.48 7.14 2.42
N GLU A 508 12.77 7.16 2.75
CA GLU A 508 13.72 6.11 2.35
C GLU A 508 13.36 4.74 2.92
N GLU A 509 12.77 4.69 4.12
CA GLU A 509 12.24 3.47 4.71
C GLU A 509 11.05 2.91 3.92
N MET A 510 10.12 3.77 3.49
CA MET A 510 9.00 3.36 2.65
C MET A 510 9.51 2.80 1.31
N ALA A 511 10.48 3.47 0.71
CA ALA A 511 11.12 3.02 -0.53
C ALA A 511 11.76 1.63 -0.37
N LEU A 512 12.42 1.37 0.76
CA LEU A 512 12.99 0.05 1.09
C LEU A 512 11.91 -1.01 1.23
N ASN A 513 10.83 -0.71 1.97
CA ASN A 513 9.73 -1.62 2.20
C ASN A 513 9.03 -1.99 0.89
N GLN A 514 8.80 -1.02 0.01
CA GLN A 514 8.19 -1.24 -1.30
C GLN A 514 9.06 -2.15 -2.19
N LEU A 515 10.38 -1.97 -2.18
CA LEU A 515 11.31 -2.86 -2.88
C LEU A 515 11.21 -4.32 -2.39
N GLN A 516 11.09 -4.50 -1.08
CA GLN A 516 10.94 -5.82 -0.47
C GLN A 516 9.60 -6.46 -0.82
N LEU A 517 8.50 -5.71 -0.71
CA LEU A 517 7.15 -6.17 -1.04
C LEU A 517 7.01 -6.58 -2.51
N ALA A 518 7.60 -5.80 -3.42
CA ALA A 518 7.61 -6.11 -4.85
C ALA A 518 8.67 -7.17 -5.25
N ASN A 519 9.49 -7.64 -4.31
CA ASN A 519 10.62 -8.52 -4.53
C ASN A 519 11.50 -8.07 -5.73
N TRP A 520 11.89 -6.79 -5.74
CA TRP A 520 12.61 -6.17 -6.86
C TRP A 520 14.02 -5.73 -6.46
N LEU A 521 14.86 -6.71 -6.12
CA LEU A 521 16.20 -6.49 -5.58
C LEU A 521 17.16 -5.83 -6.59
N GLU A 522 16.89 -5.93 -7.89
CA GLU A 522 17.69 -5.29 -8.95
C GLU A 522 17.73 -3.76 -8.82
N LEU A 523 16.73 -3.15 -8.16
CA LEU A 523 16.64 -1.72 -7.89
C LEU A 523 17.25 -1.32 -6.55
N TYR A 524 17.69 -2.27 -5.73
CA TYR A 524 18.34 -1.97 -4.45
C TYR A 524 19.58 -1.07 -4.59
N PRO A 525 20.43 -1.18 -5.64
CA PRO A 525 21.50 -0.22 -5.86
C PRO A 525 21.00 1.22 -6.08
N VAL A 526 19.80 1.43 -6.64
CA VAL A 526 19.18 2.76 -6.76
C VAL A 526 18.82 3.30 -5.38
N TRP A 527 18.23 2.47 -4.52
CA TRP A 527 17.93 2.84 -3.14
C TRP A 527 19.19 3.23 -2.35
N LEU A 528 20.30 2.50 -2.51
CA LEU A 528 21.58 2.87 -1.89
C LEU A 528 22.07 4.25 -2.34
N LYS A 529 21.90 4.60 -3.62
CA LYS A 529 22.26 5.92 -4.14
C LYS A 529 21.36 7.02 -3.55
N VAL A 530 20.07 6.74 -3.37
CA VAL A 530 19.13 7.66 -2.69
C VAL A 530 19.59 7.92 -1.25
N VAL A 531 19.94 6.86 -0.52
CA VAL A 531 20.48 6.95 0.85
C VAL A 531 21.80 7.75 0.89
N CYS A 532 22.74 7.49 -0.03
CA CYS A 532 23.97 8.27 -0.15
C CYS A 532 23.69 9.78 -0.28
N GLN A 533 22.72 10.15 -1.12
CA GLN A 533 22.35 11.54 -1.32
C GLN A 533 21.74 12.16 -0.05
N GLY A 534 20.90 11.41 0.68
CA GLY A 534 20.32 11.86 1.96
C GLY A 534 21.34 11.97 3.10
N LEU A 535 22.35 11.10 3.15
CA LEU A 535 23.49 11.21 4.07
C LEU A 535 24.36 12.43 3.72
N ARG A 536 24.60 12.68 2.43
CA ARG A 536 25.37 13.84 1.94
C ARG A 536 24.77 15.17 2.39
N SER A 537 23.44 15.31 2.34
CA SER A 537 22.75 16.49 2.85
C SER A 537 22.62 16.51 4.37
N LYS A 538 22.93 15.41 5.07
CA LYS A 538 22.67 15.20 6.50
C LYS A 538 21.17 15.21 6.85
N LYS A 539 20.31 14.91 5.87
CA LYS A 539 18.89 14.67 6.10
C LYS A 539 18.69 13.32 6.79
N ILE A 540 19.45 12.32 6.35
CA ILE A 540 19.46 10.98 6.94
C ILE A 540 20.45 10.96 8.11
N SER A 541 20.00 10.48 9.26
CA SER A 541 20.86 10.18 10.39
C SER A 541 21.60 8.85 10.16
N PRO A 542 22.90 8.75 10.47
CA PRO A 542 23.64 7.47 10.49
C PRO A 542 22.97 6.39 11.36
N ASP A 543 22.23 6.80 12.38
CA ASP A 543 21.56 5.92 13.35
C ASP A 543 20.15 5.48 12.94
N SER A 544 19.67 5.88 11.75
CA SER A 544 18.34 5.50 11.26
C SER A 544 18.15 3.98 11.23
N ALA A 545 17.07 3.49 11.85
CA ALA A 545 16.81 2.05 12.00
C ALA A 545 16.75 1.30 10.66
N TYR A 546 16.13 1.92 9.64
CA TYR A 546 16.03 1.33 8.30
C TYR A 546 17.39 1.14 7.63
N LEU A 547 18.47 1.82 8.05
CA LEU A 547 19.82 1.56 7.55
C LEU A 547 20.34 0.21 8.04
N VAL A 548 19.98 -0.20 9.26
CA VAL A 548 20.31 -1.54 9.77
C VAL A 548 19.62 -2.60 8.91
N THR A 549 18.31 -2.46 8.71
CA THR A 549 17.51 -3.34 7.85
C THR A 549 18.06 -3.36 6.43
N GLY A 550 18.26 -2.18 5.83
CA GLY A 550 18.79 -2.03 4.49
C GLY A 550 20.13 -2.73 4.34
N ILE A 551 21.13 -2.43 5.18
CA ILE A 551 22.45 -3.07 5.07
C ILE A 551 22.37 -4.58 5.28
N SER A 552 21.49 -5.08 6.16
CA SER A 552 21.31 -6.53 6.35
C SER A 552 20.81 -7.27 5.11
N MET A 553 20.11 -6.58 4.18
CA MET A 553 19.65 -7.17 2.92
C MET A 553 20.80 -7.63 2.02
N VAL A 554 22.05 -7.23 2.30
CA VAL A 554 23.23 -7.77 1.62
C VAL A 554 23.27 -9.31 1.65
N SER A 555 22.67 -9.95 2.65
CA SER A 555 22.59 -11.41 2.74
C SER A 555 21.72 -12.05 1.65
N GLN A 556 20.83 -11.29 1.01
CA GLN A 556 19.89 -11.79 0.00
C GLN A 556 20.50 -11.89 -1.41
N PHE A 557 21.66 -11.26 -1.63
CA PHE A 557 22.33 -11.24 -2.94
C PHE A 557 23.26 -12.44 -3.13
N SER A 558 23.38 -12.91 -4.36
CA SER A 558 24.34 -13.91 -4.82
C SER A 558 25.59 -13.25 -5.41
N VAL A 559 26.69 -14.01 -5.50
CA VAL A 559 27.90 -13.55 -6.19
C VAL A 559 27.68 -13.41 -7.70
N ASP A 560 26.70 -14.15 -8.23
CA ASP A 560 26.37 -14.23 -9.65
C ASP A 560 25.30 -13.22 -10.09
N ASP A 561 24.85 -12.31 -9.20
CA ASP A 561 23.83 -11.32 -9.55
C ASP A 561 24.32 -10.36 -10.65
N SER A 562 23.46 -10.09 -11.63
CA SER A 562 23.77 -9.24 -12.79
C SER A 562 24.24 -7.83 -12.41
N ASN A 563 23.75 -7.29 -11.28
CA ASN A 563 24.07 -5.96 -10.77
C ASN A 563 25.12 -5.97 -9.63
N ILE A 564 25.85 -7.06 -9.43
CA ILE A 564 26.74 -7.24 -8.27
C ILE A 564 27.83 -6.16 -8.16
N GLU A 565 28.41 -5.70 -9.27
CA GLU A 565 29.42 -4.63 -9.26
C GLU A 565 28.85 -3.29 -8.82
N LEU A 566 27.63 -2.97 -9.25
CA LEU A 566 26.94 -1.75 -8.85
C LEU A 566 26.59 -1.81 -7.36
N LEU A 567 26.13 -2.96 -6.88
CA LEU A 567 25.88 -3.22 -5.46
C LEU A 567 27.15 -3.01 -4.63
N ARG A 568 28.27 -3.62 -5.02
CA ARG A 568 29.57 -3.49 -4.35
C ARG A 568 29.99 -2.03 -4.23
N SER A 569 29.96 -1.30 -5.33
CA SER A 569 30.34 0.11 -5.39
C SER A 569 29.44 0.97 -4.48
N ASN A 570 28.12 0.79 -4.56
CA ASN A 570 27.18 1.62 -3.81
C ASN A 570 27.21 1.32 -2.31
N LEU A 571 27.39 0.05 -1.89
CA LEU A 571 27.54 -0.30 -0.47
C LEU A 571 28.83 0.31 0.13
N ARG A 572 29.94 0.30 -0.62
CA ARG A 572 31.17 0.99 -0.20
C ARG A 572 30.93 2.48 0.00
N GLN A 573 30.19 3.13 -0.91
CA GLN A 573 29.84 4.54 -0.80
C GLN A 573 28.95 4.84 0.39
N VAL A 574 27.88 4.05 0.61
CA VAL A 574 26.95 4.25 1.75
C VAL A 574 27.70 4.10 3.07
N ILE A 575 28.45 3.01 3.26
CA ILE A 575 29.22 2.81 4.50
C ILE A 575 30.27 3.91 4.67
N GLY A 576 30.95 4.32 3.60
CA GLY A 576 31.89 5.44 3.63
C GLY A 576 31.24 6.76 4.03
N ALA A 577 30.02 7.03 3.56
CA ALA A 577 29.24 8.22 3.91
C ALA A 577 28.76 8.18 5.38
N ILE A 578 28.29 7.03 5.86
CA ILE A 578 27.95 6.82 7.27
C ILE A 578 29.20 7.06 8.13
N ALA A 579 30.35 6.51 7.74
CA ALA A 579 31.60 6.65 8.49
C ALA A 579 32.11 8.09 8.60
N ALA A 580 31.84 8.91 7.58
CA ALA A 580 32.18 10.34 7.59
C ALA A 580 31.30 11.14 8.59
N LEU A 581 30.10 10.67 8.89
CA LEU A 581 29.18 11.31 9.84
C LEU A 581 29.29 10.72 11.25
N ASP A 582 29.27 9.39 11.37
CA ASP A 582 29.50 8.63 12.60
C ASP A 582 30.27 7.33 12.31
N ARG A 583 31.58 7.36 12.61
CA ARG A 583 32.47 6.20 12.44
C ARG A 583 32.07 5.01 13.32
N ARG A 584 31.56 5.24 14.54
CA ARG A 584 31.19 4.15 15.45
C ARG A 584 29.99 3.39 14.92
N GLN A 585 29.00 4.13 14.40
CA GLN A 585 27.82 3.53 13.81
C GLN A 585 28.16 2.76 12.52
N ALA A 586 29.03 3.29 11.66
CA ALA A 586 29.53 2.56 10.50
C ALA A 586 30.25 1.25 10.89
N LEU A 587 31.09 1.31 11.93
CA LEU A 587 31.81 0.14 12.45
C LEU A 587 30.84 -0.91 13.00
N LYS A 588 29.78 -0.49 13.71
CA LYS A 588 28.72 -1.39 14.20
C LYS A 588 28.02 -2.12 13.06
N LEU A 589 27.58 -1.38 12.03
CA LEU A 589 26.90 -1.95 10.86
C LEU A 589 27.80 -2.94 10.10
N LEU A 590 29.07 -2.60 9.92
CA LEU A 590 30.05 -3.50 9.30
C LEU A 590 30.28 -4.76 10.12
N ASN A 591 30.49 -4.64 11.43
CA ASN A 591 30.72 -5.81 12.30
C ASN A 591 29.57 -6.82 12.23
N GLN A 592 28.32 -6.34 12.17
CA GLN A 592 27.14 -7.21 12.07
C GLN A 592 27.02 -7.93 10.72
N ASN A 593 27.63 -7.39 9.66
CA ASN A 593 27.46 -7.87 8.28
C ASN A 593 28.79 -8.28 7.61
N TRP A 594 29.89 -8.36 8.38
CA TRP A 594 31.25 -8.49 7.81
C TRP A 594 31.44 -9.75 6.97
N SER A 595 30.85 -10.88 7.42
CA SER A 595 30.89 -12.14 6.67
C SER A 595 30.25 -12.01 5.29
N GLN A 596 29.16 -11.26 5.16
CA GLN A 596 28.49 -11.02 3.89
C GLN A 596 29.29 -10.08 2.99
N PHE A 597 29.95 -9.07 3.58
CA PHE A 597 30.85 -8.17 2.85
C PHE A 597 32.05 -8.92 2.25
N GLY A 598 32.58 -9.91 2.96
CA GLY A 598 33.60 -10.82 2.44
C GLY A 598 33.05 -11.77 1.37
N ARG A 599 31.89 -12.41 1.63
CA ARG A 599 31.24 -13.34 0.68
C ARG A 599 30.99 -12.71 -0.68
N LEU A 600 30.51 -11.47 -0.70
CA LEU A 600 30.18 -10.75 -1.92
C LEU A 600 31.35 -9.93 -2.47
N SER A 601 32.58 -10.06 -1.95
CA SER A 601 33.74 -9.26 -2.38
C SER A 601 33.51 -7.74 -2.34
N ILE A 602 32.68 -7.27 -1.41
CA ILE A 602 32.48 -5.84 -1.14
C ILE A 602 33.72 -5.31 -0.41
N ALA A 603 34.19 -6.05 0.60
CA ALA A 603 35.52 -5.86 1.17
C ALA A 603 36.53 -6.65 0.33
N ASP A 604 37.54 -5.97 -0.22
CA ASP A 604 38.62 -6.64 -0.94
C ASP A 604 39.35 -7.63 -0.01
N SER A 605 39.91 -8.70 -0.56
CA SER A 605 40.63 -9.73 0.22
C SER A 605 41.81 -9.20 1.04
N ALA A 606 42.34 -8.01 0.69
CA ALA A 606 43.38 -7.31 1.44
C ALA A 606 42.87 -6.61 2.71
N LEU A 607 41.56 -6.44 2.88
CA LEU A 607 40.94 -5.80 4.04
C LEU A 607 40.52 -6.89 5.04
N ALA A 608 41.39 -7.15 6.02
CA ALA A 608 41.17 -8.24 6.98
C ALA A 608 40.13 -7.90 8.05
N LYS A 609 39.93 -6.61 8.36
CA LYS A 609 39.02 -6.15 9.43
C LYS A 609 38.16 -4.95 9.00
N PRO A 610 36.97 -4.76 9.60
CA PRO A 610 36.10 -3.61 9.36
C PRO A 610 36.79 -2.24 9.46
N ASP A 611 37.74 -2.07 10.40
CA ASP A 611 38.47 -0.80 10.55
C ASP A 611 39.30 -0.42 9.32
N ASP A 612 39.90 -1.40 8.65
CA ASP A 612 40.70 -1.20 7.44
C ASP A 612 39.80 -0.75 6.29
N PHE A 613 38.60 -1.35 6.20
CA PHE A 613 37.58 -0.94 5.23
C PHE A 613 37.19 0.52 5.44
N LEU A 614 36.92 0.92 6.69
CA LEU A 614 36.58 2.31 7.01
C LEU A 614 37.74 3.26 6.72
N PHE A 615 38.99 2.85 6.95
CA PHE A 615 40.15 3.67 6.61
C PHE A 615 40.26 3.93 5.10
N LYS A 616 39.92 2.93 4.27
CA LYS A 616 39.95 3.04 2.80
C LYS A 616 38.79 3.84 2.23
N TYR A 617 37.56 3.62 2.72
CA TYR A 617 36.34 4.12 2.08
C TYR A 617 35.67 5.30 2.79
N ALA A 618 36.07 5.68 4.01
CA ALA A 618 35.57 6.91 4.62
C ALA A 618 36.03 8.12 3.79
N VAL A 619 35.07 8.80 3.17
CA VAL A 619 35.33 9.94 2.28
C VAL A 619 35.93 11.08 3.11
N LYS A 620 37.17 11.51 2.78
CA LYS A 620 37.69 12.81 3.21
C LYS A 620 37.01 13.87 2.33
N GLU A 621 36.20 14.75 2.89
CA GLU A 621 35.68 15.90 2.11
C GLU A 621 36.86 16.70 1.55
N PRO A 622 36.85 17.09 0.26
CA PRO A 622 37.86 18.01 -0.26
C PRO A 622 37.73 19.36 0.45
N ASP A 623 38.87 19.91 0.89
CA ASP A 623 38.97 21.21 1.56
C ASP A 623 38.14 22.28 0.84
N ARG A 624 37.23 22.93 1.57
CA ARG A 624 36.60 24.17 1.10
C ARG A 624 37.72 25.15 0.76
N PRO A 625 37.74 25.79 -0.42
CA PRO A 625 38.71 26.84 -0.68
C PRO A 625 38.49 27.95 0.34
N GLN A 626 39.46 28.11 1.25
CA GLN A 626 39.50 29.25 2.15
C GLN A 626 39.47 30.50 1.27
N THR A 627 38.43 31.31 1.44
CA THR A 627 38.41 32.68 0.98
C THR A 627 39.65 33.37 1.57
N LYS A 628 40.68 33.58 0.74
CA LYS A 628 41.81 34.45 1.08
C LYS A 628 41.22 35.83 1.35
N SER A 629 40.97 36.13 2.61
CA SER A 629 40.72 37.48 3.08
C SER A 629 42.01 38.27 2.84
N GLY A 630 42.00 39.07 1.78
CA GLY A 630 43.08 39.98 1.48
C GLY A 630 43.22 41.01 2.59
N LYS A 631 44.26 40.88 3.41
CA LYS A 631 44.90 42.05 4.04
C LYS A 631 46.05 42.50 3.15
N LYS A 632 45.73 43.25 2.09
CA LYS A 632 46.70 44.17 1.49
C LYS A 632 46.79 45.39 2.41
N ALA A 633 47.84 45.44 3.21
CA ALA A 633 48.24 46.64 3.91
C ALA A 633 48.62 47.71 2.87
N SER A 634 47.88 48.81 2.85
CA SER A 634 48.21 50.02 2.12
C SER A 634 49.38 50.74 2.83
N PRO A 635 50.46 51.15 2.13
CA PRO A 635 51.50 51.95 2.75
C PRO A 635 51.04 53.40 2.90
N LYS A 636 51.22 53.93 4.11
CA LYS A 636 51.03 55.34 4.45
C LYS A 636 51.87 56.22 3.52
N LYS A 637 51.20 57.18 2.85
CA LYS A 637 51.85 58.32 2.20
C LYS A 637 52.61 59.13 3.25
N ASN A 638 53.93 59.23 3.07
CA ASN A 638 54.75 60.24 3.72
C ASN A 638 54.41 61.61 3.08
N LYS A 639 54.00 62.57 3.90
CA LYS A 639 54.06 64.00 3.58
C LYS A 639 55.48 64.48 3.87
N GLY A 640 56.12 65.16 2.93
CA GLY A 640 57.40 65.82 3.18
C GLY A 640 57.97 66.52 1.94
N LYS A 641 57.64 67.82 1.83
CA LYS A 641 58.15 68.87 0.92
C LYS A 641 57.64 68.87 -0.51
#